data_AF-A0A3D9HED6-F1
#
_entry.id   AF-A0A3D9HED6-F1
#
_cell.length_a   1.000
_cell.length_b   1.000
_cell.length_c   1.000
_cell.angle_alpha   90.00
_cell.angle_beta   90.00
_cell.angle_gamma   90.00
#
_symmetry.space_group_name_H-M   'P 1'
#
loop_
_entity.id
_entity.type
_entity.pdbx_description
1 polymer ?
#
loop_
_entity_poly.entity_id
_entity_poly.type
_entity_poly.pdbx_seq_one_letter_code
_entity_poly.pdbx_strand_id
1 'polypeptide(L)'
;MKKNCTFQWKSRAMFFLLMLLLSSSLLKAQVVLETEVKISDFGLHFNGSKVTGGASNPGDNAPYDYFFGRNISAHGDAVKSFGNFVFMTWYRGPKADRHLMLSRYNKSTGVVATIEFPHRHTGYQNRYWIGESHNTCAVGISPKDGTIHLLYDMHAYSATRPSDGSLANDYFRYSYSVPNAATVADNEFTLDKFVKDNGVDGDYKHLRTPGSVAQSEFVALTYPSFFLNDEGDLLFFMREGGNNNGMYKFSKYDAASGTWGNFIDFNRLNARSQPGITYNWGLYGDIKYANGKIRIGFQRRSSNNNDKYEYQNGIYYAYSDDPSGATGWKNYKGEPFDLPLWDADVIKVMEPGDYVATTQANKVHIVGNFDWTVTDNGDVHFISRVRDNENNVTKYLHTYQPSGTGDFITSEDFSGGSALYTSGNDVYLIGLSNGRVFVDKTEGGTNNFQRVYHATSGKTFDHGVINIKDGKVYYYLMEDTSGSAMPLYLQIIDLGIVPQDPLAANNFTIESVGETCADKNNGKLIITGHATHDYTTTINGVAYDFTKELTVENLTPGTYEFCIDVVGENYSHCYEVTIAGGASLSGKIEVVKKSANVSVTSGTGPYKVYKNGLELFETHQTNFTIAVEHGDEIQVKSKEACQGKMTKTINLLEDVKAYPNPSNGLFELYIPNDVETLNLEVYNIQSQLIKSKTYRINNGKVSLDLTDSPNGIYFVRMNLEKPVFTKLIKK
;
A
#
# COMPACT_ATOMS: atom_id res chain seq x y z
N MET A 1 -25.82 -73.04 -0.42
CA MET A 1 -24.86 -73.02 0.70
C MET A 1 -23.72 -72.06 0.36
N LYS A 2 -23.52 -71.06 1.25
CA LYS A 2 -22.44 -70.08 1.43
C LYS A 2 -21.37 -69.88 0.34
N LYS A 3 -21.19 -68.60 -0.08
CA LYS A 3 -19.92 -67.85 0.01
C LYS A 3 -20.06 -66.33 -0.25
N ASN A 4 -19.40 -65.57 0.63
CA ASN A 4 -18.60 -64.33 0.51
C ASN A 4 -18.99 -63.11 -0.37
N CYS A 5 -18.96 -61.93 0.29
CA CYS A 5 -18.25 -60.65 -0.01
C CYS A 5 -18.91 -59.54 0.86
N THR A 6 -18.31 -58.47 1.37
CA THR A 6 -17.11 -57.69 1.03
C THR A 6 -16.79 -56.74 2.21
N PHE A 7 -15.51 -56.37 2.37
CA PHE A 7 -14.98 -55.45 3.37
C PHE A 7 -14.47 -54.20 2.65
N GLN A 8 -15.15 -53.03 2.75
CA GLN A 8 -14.61 -51.75 2.21
C GLN A 8 -15.41 -50.48 2.55
N TRP A 9 -15.60 -50.09 3.82
CA TRP A 9 -16.30 -48.81 4.13
C TRP A 9 -15.74 -48.06 5.35
N LYS A 10 -14.42 -47.86 5.45
CA LYS A 10 -13.84 -47.00 6.51
C LYS A 10 -12.74 -46.02 6.11
N SER A 11 -12.40 -45.90 4.81
CA SER A 11 -11.28 -45.01 4.39
C SER A 11 -11.70 -43.68 3.72
N ARG A 12 -12.99 -43.45 3.44
CA ARG A 12 -13.46 -42.20 2.78
C ARG A 12 -13.96 -41.11 3.74
N ALA A 13 -14.41 -41.47 4.93
CA ALA A 13 -14.91 -40.50 5.92
C ALA A 13 -13.78 -39.69 6.59
N MET A 14 -12.57 -40.25 6.65
CA MET A 14 -11.42 -39.60 7.30
C MET A 14 -10.73 -38.57 6.38
N PHE A 15 -10.89 -38.70 5.06
CA PHE A 15 -10.33 -37.76 4.08
C PHE A 15 -11.19 -36.48 3.92
N PHE A 16 -12.51 -36.59 4.13
CA PHE A 16 -13.42 -35.44 4.13
C PHE A 16 -13.32 -34.60 5.41
N LEU A 17 -13.01 -35.23 6.56
CA LEU A 17 -12.80 -34.52 7.82
C LEU A 17 -11.44 -33.78 7.86
N LEU A 18 -10.42 -34.28 7.15
CA LEU A 18 -9.11 -33.64 7.05
C LEU A 18 -9.09 -32.44 6.07
N MET A 19 -9.94 -32.45 5.03
CA MET A 19 -10.11 -31.30 4.13
C MET A 19 -10.92 -30.15 4.76
N LEU A 20 -11.76 -30.44 5.76
CA LEU A 20 -12.49 -29.42 6.52
C LEU A 20 -11.66 -28.76 7.64
N LEU A 21 -10.47 -29.28 7.94
CA LEU A 21 -9.53 -28.72 8.91
C LEU A 21 -8.36 -27.96 8.27
N LEU A 22 -8.33 -27.88 6.93
CA LEU A 22 -7.36 -27.08 6.16
C LEU A 22 -7.96 -25.79 5.58
N SER A 23 -9.21 -25.46 5.89
CA SER A 23 -9.67 -24.08 5.78
C SER A 23 -9.14 -23.29 6.97
N SER A 24 -7.87 -22.88 6.90
CA SER A 24 -7.41 -21.70 7.61
C SER A 24 -8.34 -20.57 7.21
N SER A 25 -9.32 -20.28 8.06
CA SER A 25 -10.06 -19.03 8.01
C SER A 25 -9.01 -17.95 8.27
N LEU A 26 -8.46 -17.41 7.19
CA LEU A 26 -7.91 -16.07 7.21
C LEU A 26 -9.10 -15.19 7.65
N LEU A 27 -9.21 -14.96 8.96
CA LEU A 27 -10.03 -13.90 9.52
C LEU A 27 -9.48 -12.61 8.93
N LYS A 28 -10.00 -12.18 7.79
CA LYS A 28 -9.79 -10.82 7.30
C LYS A 28 -10.40 -9.92 8.37
N ALA A 29 -9.60 -9.05 8.97
CA ALA A 29 -10.12 -8.05 9.88
C ALA A 29 -11.21 -7.25 9.15
N GLN A 30 -12.38 -7.19 9.78
CA GLN A 30 -13.58 -6.61 9.21
C GLN A 30 -13.73 -5.19 9.75
N VAL A 31 -14.07 -4.24 8.87
CA VAL A 31 -14.44 -2.89 9.27
C VAL A 31 -15.62 -2.97 10.25
N VAL A 32 -15.49 -2.38 11.43
CA VAL A 32 -16.47 -2.50 12.52
C VAL A 32 -16.67 -1.18 13.23
N LEU A 33 -17.92 -0.87 13.58
CA LEU A 33 -18.24 0.23 14.50
C LEU A 33 -17.80 -0.18 15.91
N GLU A 34 -16.78 0.49 16.45
CA GLU A 34 -16.27 0.23 17.80
C GLU A 34 -17.11 0.95 18.85
N THR A 35 -17.49 2.19 18.58
CA THR A 35 -18.14 3.05 19.57
C THR A 35 -19.02 4.07 18.89
N GLU A 36 -20.20 4.31 19.46
CA GLU A 36 -21.04 5.48 19.17
C GLU A 36 -21.25 6.26 20.49
N VAL A 37 -20.88 7.54 20.49
CA VAL A 37 -20.94 8.42 21.67
C VAL A 37 -21.84 9.59 21.35
N LYS A 38 -22.81 9.87 22.21
CA LYS A 38 -23.58 11.11 22.13
C LYS A 38 -22.75 12.26 22.70
N ILE A 39 -22.57 13.31 21.90
CA ILE A 39 -21.78 14.49 22.28
C ILE A 39 -22.68 15.57 22.87
N SER A 40 -23.83 15.81 22.26
CA SER A 40 -24.79 16.82 22.69
C SER A 40 -26.17 16.56 22.11
N ASP A 41 -27.21 17.10 22.73
CA ASP A 41 -28.57 17.18 22.19
C ASP A 41 -28.82 18.44 21.36
N PHE A 42 -27.87 19.39 21.37
CA PHE A 42 -28.11 20.77 20.98
C PHE A 42 -27.17 21.27 19.88
N GLY A 43 -26.83 20.47 18.89
CA GLY A 43 -26.09 20.95 17.72
C GLY A 43 -26.90 21.95 16.89
N LEU A 44 -26.35 23.12 16.59
CA LEU A 44 -27.01 24.14 15.78
C LEU A 44 -27.15 23.67 14.33
N HIS A 45 -28.37 23.77 13.80
CA HIS A 45 -28.70 23.49 12.40
C HIS A 45 -29.67 24.54 11.85
N PHE A 46 -29.58 24.86 10.56
CA PHE A 46 -30.47 25.84 9.95
C PHE A 46 -31.72 25.17 9.36
N ASN A 47 -32.79 25.15 10.16
CA ASN A 47 -34.04 24.48 9.82
C ASN A 47 -35.06 25.35 9.05
N GLY A 48 -34.73 26.60 8.73
CA GLY A 48 -35.59 27.51 7.99
C GLY A 48 -35.50 27.36 6.47
N SER A 49 -35.74 28.46 5.78
CA SER A 49 -35.70 28.56 4.32
C SER A 49 -34.40 29.20 3.84
N LYS A 50 -34.02 28.90 2.60
CA LYS A 50 -32.96 29.63 1.92
C LYS A 50 -33.47 31.04 1.58
N VAL A 51 -32.77 32.08 2.03
CA VAL A 51 -33.17 33.49 1.87
C VAL A 51 -32.10 34.33 1.19
N THR A 52 -32.48 35.52 0.73
CA THR A 52 -31.51 36.53 0.24
C THR A 52 -30.87 37.26 1.41
N GLY A 53 -29.74 37.93 1.16
CA GLY A 53 -28.98 38.60 2.21
C GLY A 53 -29.77 39.73 2.90
N GLY A 54 -30.80 40.26 2.25
CA GLY A 54 -31.67 41.33 2.73
C GLY A 54 -32.85 40.88 3.59
N ALA A 55 -32.96 39.60 3.96
CA ALA A 55 -34.09 39.10 4.73
C ALA A 55 -34.23 39.81 6.09
N SER A 56 -35.46 40.18 6.44
CA SER A 56 -35.80 40.75 7.75
C SER A 56 -35.59 39.72 8.86
N ASN A 57 -35.33 40.18 10.10
CA ASN A 57 -35.21 39.29 11.24
C ASN A 57 -36.60 38.77 11.66
N PRO A 58 -36.88 37.46 11.52
CA PRO A 58 -38.19 36.90 11.89
C PRO A 58 -38.31 36.61 13.39
N GLY A 59 -37.29 36.96 14.19
CA GLY A 59 -37.22 36.68 15.62
C GLY A 59 -36.64 35.30 15.94
N ASP A 60 -36.36 35.09 17.23
CA ASP A 60 -35.61 33.94 17.74
C ASP A 60 -36.44 32.64 17.77
N ASN A 61 -37.77 32.74 17.80
CA ASN A 61 -38.70 31.59 17.81
C ASN A 61 -39.05 31.09 16.40
N ALA A 62 -38.70 31.83 15.35
CA ALA A 62 -38.91 31.41 13.98
C ALA A 62 -37.86 30.35 13.56
N PRO A 63 -38.17 29.53 12.54
CA PRO A 63 -37.15 28.70 11.89
C PRO A 63 -35.90 29.52 11.52
N TYR A 64 -34.76 28.85 11.52
CA TYR A 64 -33.48 29.51 11.26
C TYR A 64 -33.19 29.51 9.76
N ASP A 65 -33.60 30.58 9.08
CA ASP A 65 -33.32 30.81 7.67
C ASP A 65 -31.81 30.87 7.41
N TYR A 66 -31.37 30.59 6.19
CA TYR A 66 -29.96 30.50 5.82
C TYR A 66 -29.69 31.07 4.43
N PHE A 67 -28.45 31.52 4.17
CA PHE A 67 -28.08 32.06 2.85
C PHE A 67 -27.49 30.99 1.92
N PHE A 68 -26.67 30.07 2.45
CA PHE A 68 -25.95 29.06 1.67
C PHE A 68 -26.51 27.65 1.88
N GLY A 69 -25.87 26.85 2.73
CA GLY A 69 -26.33 25.52 3.14
C GLY A 69 -26.91 25.54 4.57
N ARG A 70 -27.39 24.39 5.02
CA ARG A 70 -28.02 24.22 6.34
C ARG A 70 -27.04 23.87 7.48
N ASN A 71 -25.84 23.44 7.12
CA ASN A 71 -24.94 22.71 8.01
C ASN A 71 -23.90 23.68 8.61
N ILE A 72 -23.67 23.59 9.91
CA ILE A 72 -22.71 24.46 10.62
C ILE A 72 -22.03 23.78 11.82
N SER A 73 -22.72 22.87 12.50
CA SER A 73 -22.12 21.94 13.48
C SER A 73 -21.83 20.60 12.80
N ALA A 74 -20.82 19.83 13.26
CA ALA A 74 -20.33 18.64 12.55
C ALA A 74 -20.01 18.92 11.06
N HIS A 75 -19.42 20.10 10.80
CA HIS A 75 -19.11 20.61 9.46
C HIS A 75 -17.79 21.40 9.47
N GLY A 76 -17.03 21.32 8.37
CA GLY A 76 -15.65 21.84 8.31
C GLY A 76 -14.68 21.00 9.13
N ASP A 77 -13.53 21.55 9.49
CA ASP A 77 -12.48 20.81 10.21
C ASP A 77 -12.72 20.67 11.72
N ALA A 78 -13.87 20.11 12.07
CA ALA A 78 -14.47 20.19 13.41
C ALA A 78 -14.23 18.97 14.31
N VAL A 79 -13.38 18.02 13.90
CA VAL A 79 -13.06 16.81 14.68
C VAL A 79 -11.60 16.43 14.55
N LYS A 80 -10.91 16.18 15.68
CA LYS A 80 -9.52 15.70 15.71
C LYS A 80 -9.31 14.67 16.81
N SER A 81 -8.63 13.57 16.49
CA SER A 81 -8.15 12.59 17.46
C SER A 81 -6.73 12.94 17.95
N PHE A 82 -6.53 12.98 19.28
CA PHE A 82 -5.25 13.27 19.92
C PHE A 82 -5.07 12.43 21.18
N GLY A 83 -4.12 11.48 21.15
CA GLY A 83 -3.89 10.52 22.23
C GLY A 83 -5.17 9.75 22.58
N ASN A 84 -5.56 9.78 23.85
CA ASN A 84 -6.80 9.18 24.35
C ASN A 84 -8.05 10.05 24.16
N PHE A 85 -7.95 11.18 23.48
CA PHE A 85 -9.04 12.14 23.34
C PHE A 85 -9.49 12.33 21.90
N VAL A 86 -10.75 12.70 21.74
CA VAL A 86 -11.31 13.24 20.50
C VAL A 86 -11.88 14.61 20.79
N PHE A 87 -11.42 15.63 20.08
CA PHE A 87 -11.89 17.00 20.21
C PHE A 87 -12.90 17.30 19.11
N MET A 88 -14.01 17.95 19.47
CA MET A 88 -15.09 18.29 18.56
C MET A 88 -15.58 19.71 18.81
N THR A 89 -15.68 20.51 17.76
CA THR A 89 -16.23 21.87 17.80
C THR A 89 -17.63 21.91 17.21
N TRP A 90 -18.50 22.74 17.77
CA TRP A 90 -19.87 22.90 17.32
C TRP A 90 -20.46 24.21 17.81
N TYR A 91 -21.62 24.59 17.28
CA TYR A 91 -22.40 25.71 17.83
C TYR A 91 -23.62 25.17 18.53
N ARG A 92 -23.98 25.72 19.69
CA ARG A 92 -25.14 25.28 20.45
C ARG A 92 -26.43 25.85 19.88
N GLY A 93 -27.38 24.99 19.54
CA GLY A 93 -28.76 25.33 19.25
C GLY A 93 -29.56 25.58 20.54
N PRO A 94 -30.75 26.19 20.44
CA PRO A 94 -31.46 26.55 19.22
C PRO A 94 -30.95 27.87 18.59
N LYS A 95 -31.64 28.36 17.55
CA LYS A 95 -31.38 29.66 16.90
C LYS A 95 -31.07 30.80 17.87
N ALA A 96 -31.72 30.84 19.04
CA ALA A 96 -31.55 31.88 20.05
C ALA A 96 -30.27 31.77 20.89
N ASP A 97 -29.50 30.68 20.79
CA ASP A 97 -28.31 30.40 21.59
C ASP A 97 -27.04 30.66 20.78
N ARG A 98 -26.63 29.73 19.92
CA ARG A 98 -25.51 29.83 18.96
C ARG A 98 -24.11 29.91 19.57
N HIS A 99 -23.92 29.67 20.87
CA HIS A 99 -22.58 29.73 21.46
C HIS A 99 -21.64 28.73 20.80
N LEU A 100 -20.38 29.13 20.62
CA LEU A 100 -19.31 28.23 20.20
C LEU A 100 -18.99 27.26 21.35
N MET A 101 -18.84 25.99 21.00
CA MET A 101 -18.60 24.90 21.94
C MET A 101 -17.36 24.11 21.52
N LEU A 102 -16.58 23.67 22.50
CA LEU A 102 -15.50 22.70 22.33
C LEU A 102 -15.73 21.53 23.29
N SER A 103 -15.99 20.35 22.74
CA SER A 103 -16.13 19.11 23.49
C SER A 103 -14.87 18.25 23.36
N ARG A 104 -14.45 17.61 24.45
CA ARG A 104 -13.37 16.63 24.50
C ARG A 104 -13.92 15.31 25.03
N TYR A 105 -13.97 14.30 24.18
CA TYR A 105 -14.32 12.94 24.54
C TYR A 105 -13.08 12.17 24.98
N ASN A 106 -13.08 11.59 26.17
CA ASN A 106 -12.03 10.75 26.70
C ASN A 106 -12.35 9.27 26.41
N LYS A 107 -11.60 8.66 25.49
CA LYS A 107 -11.82 7.27 25.03
C LYS A 107 -11.63 6.25 26.15
N SER A 108 -10.85 6.56 27.18
CA SER A 108 -10.57 5.64 28.28
C SER A 108 -11.64 5.66 29.36
N THR A 109 -12.24 6.82 29.65
CA THR A 109 -13.23 6.98 30.72
C THR A 109 -14.67 7.06 30.21
N GLY A 110 -14.87 7.32 28.93
CA GLY A 110 -16.18 7.57 28.33
C GLY A 110 -16.72 8.98 28.58
N VAL A 111 -15.98 9.85 29.26
CA VAL A 111 -16.44 11.20 29.64
C VAL A 111 -16.37 12.16 28.45
N VAL A 112 -17.41 12.99 28.30
CA VAL A 112 -17.41 14.15 27.38
C VAL A 112 -17.38 15.43 28.23
N ALA A 113 -16.22 16.08 28.29
CA ALA A 113 -16.08 17.41 28.91
C ALA A 113 -16.33 18.49 27.84
N THR A 114 -17.07 19.55 28.16
CA THR A 114 -17.41 20.60 27.18
C THR A 114 -17.17 21.99 27.73
N ILE A 115 -16.49 22.82 26.93
CA ILE A 115 -16.26 24.24 27.18
C ILE A 115 -17.23 25.05 26.30
N GLU A 116 -17.93 25.98 26.93
CA GLU A 116 -18.71 27.03 26.26
C GLU A 116 -17.85 28.28 26.10
N PHE A 117 -17.80 28.83 24.89
CA PHE A 117 -17.18 30.12 24.61
C PHE A 117 -18.23 31.23 24.56
N PRO A 118 -17.89 32.46 24.97
CA PRO A 118 -18.81 33.61 24.88
C PRO A 118 -19.21 33.97 23.44
N HIS A 119 -18.40 33.59 22.45
CA HIS A 119 -18.69 33.86 21.04
C HIS A 119 -19.95 33.12 20.60
N ARG A 120 -20.78 33.78 19.79
CA ARG A 120 -22.01 33.23 19.22
C ARG A 120 -21.97 33.40 17.71
N HIS A 121 -22.41 32.39 16.95
CA HIS A 121 -22.45 32.48 15.48
C HIS A 121 -23.15 33.77 15.04
N THR A 122 -22.44 34.57 14.22
CA THR A 122 -22.90 35.90 13.80
C THR A 122 -23.72 35.90 12.51
N GLY A 123 -23.86 34.76 11.85
CA GLY A 123 -24.67 34.63 10.64
C GLY A 123 -24.08 35.34 9.42
N TYR A 124 -24.87 35.40 8.36
CA TYR A 124 -24.48 35.97 7.08
C TYR A 124 -24.21 37.47 7.22
N GLN A 125 -22.95 37.87 7.00
CA GLN A 125 -22.53 39.28 7.09
C GLN A 125 -22.97 39.97 8.40
N ASN A 126 -22.76 39.29 9.54
CA ASN A 126 -23.11 39.75 10.89
C ASN A 126 -24.64 39.89 11.14
N ARG A 127 -25.47 39.27 10.30
CA ARG A 127 -26.93 39.16 10.51
C ARG A 127 -27.23 37.82 11.13
N TYR A 128 -27.22 37.77 12.45
CA TYR A 128 -27.31 36.51 13.19
C TYR A 128 -28.58 35.69 12.85
N TRP A 129 -29.66 36.32 12.39
CA TRP A 129 -30.91 35.62 12.05
C TRP A 129 -30.87 34.88 10.70
N ILE A 130 -29.80 35.03 9.93
CA ILE A 130 -29.55 34.32 8.67
C ILE A 130 -28.33 33.41 8.86
N GLY A 131 -28.54 32.11 8.89
CA GLY A 131 -27.49 31.10 8.99
C GLY A 131 -26.48 31.19 7.84
N GLU A 132 -25.20 31.05 8.19
CA GLU A 132 -24.07 31.09 7.27
C GLU A 132 -23.25 29.80 7.42
N SER A 133 -23.37 28.88 6.46
CA SER A 133 -22.72 27.57 6.52
C SER A 133 -21.20 27.60 6.29
N HIS A 134 -20.65 28.71 5.79
CA HIS A 134 -19.19 28.87 5.60
C HIS A 134 -18.44 29.02 6.92
N ASN A 135 -19.15 29.41 7.97
CA ASN A 135 -18.62 29.90 9.24
C ASN A 135 -18.35 28.77 10.25
N THR A 136 -17.75 27.67 9.77
CA THR A 136 -17.38 26.50 10.58
C THR A 136 -16.41 26.89 11.70
N CYS A 137 -16.16 25.96 12.63
CA CYS A 137 -15.09 26.09 13.62
C CYS A 137 -14.08 24.95 13.42
N ALA A 138 -12.87 25.28 12.98
CA ALA A 138 -11.78 24.34 12.88
C ALA A 138 -11.08 24.17 14.25
N VAL A 139 -10.66 22.95 14.57
CA VAL A 139 -9.86 22.65 15.76
C VAL A 139 -8.53 22.01 15.37
N GLY A 140 -7.44 22.57 15.88
CA GLY A 140 -6.08 22.05 15.79
C GLY A 140 -5.53 21.76 17.18
N ILE A 141 -4.80 20.66 17.32
CA ILE A 141 -4.10 20.31 18.57
C ILE A 141 -2.64 20.13 18.22
N SER A 142 -1.77 20.90 18.86
CA SER A 142 -0.33 20.75 18.71
C SER A 142 0.13 19.55 19.55
N PRO A 143 0.71 18.50 18.94
CA PRO A 143 1.22 17.37 19.69
C PRO A 143 2.50 17.69 20.45
N LYS A 144 3.18 18.80 20.13
CA LYS A 144 4.48 19.18 20.72
C LYS A 144 4.36 19.83 22.09
N ASP A 145 3.28 20.56 22.35
CA ASP A 145 3.07 21.31 23.59
C ASP A 145 1.62 21.23 24.11
N GLY A 146 0.75 20.45 23.45
CA GLY A 146 -0.62 20.19 23.91
C GLY A 146 -1.53 21.41 23.89
N THR A 147 -1.20 22.45 23.13
CA THR A 147 -2.09 23.61 22.91
C THR A 147 -3.24 23.24 21.96
N ILE A 148 -4.38 23.87 22.20
CA ILE A 148 -5.59 23.76 21.38
C ILE A 148 -5.77 25.08 20.64
N HIS A 149 -6.05 25.00 19.35
CA HIS A 149 -6.19 26.13 18.44
C HIS A 149 -7.55 26.09 17.76
N LEU A 150 -8.27 27.21 17.76
CA LEU A 150 -9.59 27.34 17.16
C LEU A 150 -9.60 28.50 16.16
N LEU A 151 -10.12 28.25 14.97
CA LEU A 151 -10.40 29.27 13.95
C LEU A 151 -11.86 29.12 13.54
N TYR A 152 -12.66 30.18 13.64
CA TYR A 152 -14.11 30.01 13.53
C TYR A 152 -14.87 31.22 12.98
N ASP A 153 -16.08 30.94 12.47
CA ASP A 153 -17.07 31.97 12.14
C ASP A 153 -16.56 33.04 11.18
N MET A 154 -15.88 32.64 10.09
CA MET A 154 -15.26 33.58 9.13
C MET A 154 -15.70 33.29 7.69
N HIS A 155 -16.21 34.31 7.00
CA HIS A 155 -16.50 34.25 5.56
C HIS A 155 -16.07 35.54 4.85
N ALA A 156 -14.76 35.62 4.63
CA ALA A 156 -14.09 36.70 3.93
C ALA A 156 -14.41 38.08 4.53
N TYR A 157 -14.45 38.16 5.85
CA TYR A 157 -14.68 39.41 6.56
C TYR A 157 -13.46 40.32 6.49
N SER A 158 -13.71 41.61 6.64
CA SER A 158 -12.65 42.62 6.70
C SER A 158 -13.14 43.81 7.53
N ALA A 159 -12.28 44.80 7.69
CA ALA A 159 -12.67 46.05 8.35
C ALA A 159 -13.89 46.75 7.69
N THR A 160 -14.15 46.43 6.42
CA THR A 160 -15.20 47.04 5.57
C THR A 160 -16.18 46.01 5.00
N ARG A 161 -16.11 44.75 5.47
CA ARG A 161 -17.02 43.68 5.07
C ARG A 161 -17.56 42.98 6.32
N PRO A 162 -18.86 43.14 6.64
CA PRO A 162 -19.90 43.86 5.89
C PRO A 162 -19.66 45.37 5.71
N SER A 163 -20.32 45.94 4.70
CA SER A 163 -20.16 47.36 4.31
C SER A 163 -20.56 48.36 5.40
N ASP A 164 -21.26 47.93 6.44
CA ASP A 164 -21.59 48.73 7.61
C ASP A 164 -20.45 48.81 8.64
N GLY A 165 -19.34 48.10 8.43
CA GLY A 165 -18.17 48.10 9.30
C GLY A 165 -18.40 47.35 10.63
N SER A 166 -19.49 46.61 10.78
CA SER A 166 -19.85 45.95 12.05
C SER A 166 -18.88 44.84 12.49
N LEU A 167 -17.99 44.40 11.59
CA LEU A 167 -16.90 43.45 11.89
C LEU A 167 -15.51 44.12 11.89
N ALA A 168 -15.43 45.45 12.02
CA ALA A 168 -14.18 46.20 11.90
C ALA A 168 -13.03 45.69 12.78
N ASN A 169 -13.36 45.16 13.95
CA ASN A 169 -12.43 44.63 14.94
C ASN A 169 -12.70 43.15 15.27
N ASP A 170 -13.40 42.42 14.39
CA ASP A 170 -13.86 41.03 14.65
C ASP A 170 -13.89 40.17 13.36
N TYR A 171 -13.14 40.56 12.33
CA TYR A 171 -13.15 39.93 11.01
C TYR A 171 -12.27 38.65 10.94
N PHE A 172 -11.33 38.49 11.86
CA PHE A 172 -10.54 37.29 12.06
C PHE A 172 -10.72 36.81 13.50
N ARG A 173 -11.03 35.53 13.68
CA ARG A 173 -11.47 34.99 14.97
C ARG A 173 -10.67 33.76 15.30
N TYR A 174 -9.67 33.95 16.15
CA TYR A 174 -8.77 32.92 16.62
C TYR A 174 -8.81 32.82 18.14
N SER A 175 -8.90 31.61 18.67
CA SER A 175 -8.74 31.34 20.11
C SER A 175 -7.74 30.23 20.31
N TYR A 176 -6.95 30.30 21.38
CA TYR A 176 -5.97 29.27 21.69
C TYR A 176 -5.81 29.08 23.18
N SER A 177 -5.35 27.88 23.56
CA SER A 177 -5.12 27.53 24.94
C SER A 177 -3.69 27.80 25.41
N VAL A 178 -3.50 27.77 26.72
CA VAL A 178 -2.18 27.59 27.33
C VAL A 178 -1.61 26.19 27.00
N PRO A 179 -0.28 25.98 27.11
CA PRO A 179 0.33 24.68 26.92
C PRO A 179 -0.27 23.59 27.81
N ASN A 180 -0.30 22.36 27.31
CA ASN A 180 -0.81 21.13 27.93
C ASN A 180 -2.31 21.13 28.25
N ALA A 181 -3.09 22.12 27.78
CA ALA A 181 -4.53 22.16 28.00
C ALA A 181 -5.27 20.95 27.38
N ALA A 182 -4.72 20.35 26.33
CA ALA A 182 -5.32 19.17 25.70
C ALA A 182 -5.44 17.95 26.63
N THR A 183 -4.55 17.81 27.61
CA THR A 183 -4.41 16.60 28.43
C THR A 183 -4.73 16.78 29.91
N VAL A 184 -5.18 17.97 30.33
CA VAL A 184 -5.63 18.21 31.72
C VAL A 184 -6.77 17.27 32.12
N ALA A 185 -7.01 17.08 33.42
CA ALA A 185 -8.12 16.26 33.90
C ALA A 185 -9.48 16.78 33.40
N ASP A 186 -10.49 15.92 33.29
CA ASP A 186 -11.80 16.29 32.71
C ASP A 186 -12.50 17.44 33.46
N ASN A 187 -12.30 17.54 34.78
CA ASN A 187 -12.80 18.64 35.61
C ASN A 187 -11.99 19.95 35.50
N GLU A 188 -10.78 19.89 34.96
CA GLU A 188 -9.90 21.04 34.69
C GLU A 188 -9.99 21.51 33.23
N PHE A 189 -10.74 20.79 32.38
CA PHE A 189 -10.96 21.17 30.99
C PHE A 189 -12.01 22.27 30.89
N THR A 190 -11.60 23.48 31.25
CA THR A 190 -12.46 24.65 31.45
C THR A 190 -11.97 25.88 30.68
N LEU A 191 -12.82 26.90 30.55
CA LEU A 191 -12.53 28.09 29.73
C LEU A 191 -11.28 28.88 30.18
N ASP A 192 -10.87 28.79 31.45
CA ASP A 192 -9.64 29.42 31.96
C ASP A 192 -8.36 28.86 31.33
N LYS A 193 -8.43 27.75 30.60
CA LYS A 193 -7.31 27.26 29.79
C LYS A 193 -7.10 28.05 28.52
N PHE A 194 -8.05 28.90 28.11
CA PHE A 194 -7.94 29.73 26.91
C PHE A 194 -7.42 31.12 27.22
N VAL A 195 -6.62 31.65 26.31
CA VAL A 195 -5.99 32.97 26.46
C VAL A 195 -6.97 34.06 26.04
N LYS A 196 -7.19 35.02 26.94
CA LYS A 196 -8.02 36.21 26.69
C LYS A 196 -7.33 37.19 25.75
N ASP A 197 -8.07 37.85 24.88
CA ASP A 197 -7.52 38.95 24.07
C ASP A 197 -7.26 40.17 24.98
N ASN A 198 -6.02 40.67 24.98
CA ASN A 198 -5.55 41.77 25.82
C ASN A 198 -5.92 41.66 27.32
N GLY A 199 -6.14 40.45 27.83
CA GLY A 199 -6.57 40.20 29.21
C GLY A 199 -8.02 40.60 29.52
N VAL A 200 -8.84 40.88 28.51
CA VAL A 200 -10.24 41.31 28.68
C VAL A 200 -11.13 40.11 28.99
N ASP A 201 -11.88 40.18 30.11
CA ASP A 201 -12.80 39.12 30.51
C ASP A 201 -13.92 38.92 29.47
N GLY A 202 -14.12 37.67 29.06
CA GLY A 202 -15.14 37.31 28.08
C GLY A 202 -14.71 37.47 26.63
N ASP A 203 -13.55 38.07 26.36
CA ASP A 203 -12.98 38.17 25.02
C ASP A 203 -11.84 37.16 24.83
N TYR A 204 -12.08 36.16 24.00
CA TYR A 204 -11.10 35.13 23.64
C TYR A 204 -10.78 35.15 22.14
N LYS A 205 -11.23 36.18 21.41
CA LYS A 205 -11.09 36.31 19.96
C LYS A 205 -9.92 37.21 19.64
N HIS A 206 -8.81 36.61 19.24
CA HIS A 206 -7.64 37.33 18.79
C HIS A 206 -7.80 37.64 17.30
N LEU A 207 -7.70 38.93 16.93
CA LEU A 207 -7.81 39.42 15.55
C LEU A 207 -6.60 39.02 14.67
N ARG A 208 -5.62 38.35 15.26
CA ARG A 208 -4.43 37.78 14.62
C ARG A 208 -3.91 36.63 15.47
N THR A 209 -3.07 35.79 14.87
CA THR A 209 -2.34 34.77 15.62
C THR A 209 -1.16 35.38 16.42
N PRO A 210 -0.73 34.76 17.53
CA PRO A 210 0.49 35.14 18.25
C PRO A 210 1.71 35.09 17.32
N GLY A 211 2.58 36.10 17.42
CA GLY A 211 3.76 36.23 16.57
C GLY A 211 3.88 37.64 15.97
N SER A 212 4.67 37.75 14.91
CA SER A 212 4.98 39.02 14.23
C SER A 212 4.27 39.21 12.89
N VAL A 213 3.30 38.34 12.55
CA VAL A 213 2.56 38.42 11.29
C VAL A 213 1.78 39.74 11.22
N ALA A 214 1.86 40.42 10.07
CA ALA A 214 1.20 41.70 9.87
C ALA A 214 -0.33 41.55 9.91
N GLN A 215 -1.03 42.51 10.52
CA GLN A 215 -2.50 42.49 10.62
C GLN A 215 -3.20 42.45 9.25
N SER A 216 -2.57 43.02 8.22
CA SER A 216 -3.04 43.01 6.85
C SER A 216 -3.22 41.60 6.27
N GLU A 217 -2.53 40.60 6.83
CA GLU A 217 -2.61 39.22 6.36
C GLU A 217 -3.87 38.48 6.82
N PHE A 218 -4.56 38.98 7.84
CA PHE A 218 -5.72 38.32 8.44
C PHE A 218 -7.06 38.79 7.86
N VAL A 219 -7.02 39.34 6.65
CA VAL A 219 -8.18 39.94 5.99
C VAL A 219 -8.77 38.98 4.96
N ALA A 220 -10.11 38.97 4.86
CA ALA A 220 -10.85 38.27 3.81
C ALA A 220 -10.62 36.73 3.76
N LEU A 221 -10.37 36.11 4.91
CA LEU A 221 -10.14 34.68 5.04
C LEU A 221 -11.42 33.87 5.27
N THR A 222 -11.47 32.66 4.72
CA THR A 222 -12.57 31.69 4.83
C THR A 222 -12.02 30.26 4.89
N TYR A 223 -12.81 29.33 5.44
CA TYR A 223 -12.51 27.88 5.49
C TYR A 223 -11.19 27.54 6.20
N PRO A 224 -11.10 27.76 7.51
CA PRO A 224 -9.95 27.27 8.26
C PRO A 224 -9.90 25.74 8.27
N SER A 225 -8.69 25.20 8.18
CA SER A 225 -8.40 23.78 8.35
C SER A 225 -7.00 23.61 8.91
N PHE A 226 -6.87 22.74 9.92
CA PHE A 226 -5.61 22.37 10.55
C PHE A 226 -5.14 21.00 10.09
N PHE A 227 -3.84 20.85 9.91
CA PHE A 227 -3.19 19.57 9.60
C PHE A 227 -1.82 19.50 10.26
N LEU A 228 -1.30 18.28 10.40
CA LEU A 228 0.03 18.01 10.94
C LEU A 228 0.95 17.57 9.81
N ASN A 229 2.23 17.93 9.91
CA ASN A 229 3.28 17.23 9.17
C ASN A 229 3.77 15.99 9.95
N ASP A 230 4.67 15.19 9.36
CA ASP A 230 5.22 13.99 10.00
C ASP A 230 6.06 14.30 11.25
N GLU A 231 6.59 15.52 11.37
CA GLU A 231 7.33 15.99 12.55
C GLU A 231 6.40 16.43 13.69
N GLY A 232 5.08 16.40 13.48
CA GLY A 232 4.08 16.88 14.44
C GLY A 232 4.00 18.41 14.53
N ASP A 233 4.52 19.17 13.57
CA ASP A 233 4.23 20.60 13.47
C ASP A 233 2.76 20.79 13.09
N LEU A 234 2.10 21.74 13.75
CA LEU A 234 0.76 22.15 13.42
C LEU A 234 0.80 23.23 12.33
N LEU A 235 0.05 23.00 11.25
CA LEU A 235 -0.18 23.98 10.19
C LEU A 235 -1.68 24.29 10.11
N PHE A 236 -2.02 25.47 9.63
CA PHE A 236 -3.34 25.73 9.11
C PHE A 236 -3.25 26.37 7.73
N PHE A 237 -4.28 26.16 6.93
CA PHE A 237 -4.50 26.96 5.73
C PHE A 237 -5.88 27.62 5.75
N MET A 238 -6.01 28.70 4.99
CA MET A 238 -7.27 29.39 4.74
C MET A 238 -7.31 29.88 3.29
N ARG A 239 -8.53 30.15 2.80
CA ARG A 239 -8.73 30.79 1.50
C ARG A 239 -8.96 32.28 1.65
N GLU A 240 -8.17 33.08 0.94
CA GLU A 240 -8.43 34.49 0.70
C GLU A 240 -9.19 34.69 -0.63
N GLY A 241 -10.17 35.60 -0.64
CA GLY A 241 -10.99 35.85 -1.81
C GLY A 241 -11.96 34.70 -2.12
N GLY A 242 -12.28 34.49 -3.40
CA GLY A 242 -13.23 33.45 -3.80
C GLY A 242 -13.74 33.60 -5.22
N ASN A 243 -14.81 32.88 -5.55
CA ASN A 243 -15.36 32.80 -6.89
C ASN A 243 -14.27 32.43 -7.93
N ASN A 244 -13.90 33.36 -8.81
CA ASN A 244 -12.92 33.21 -9.87
C ASN A 244 -11.66 34.08 -9.63
N ASN A 245 -11.42 34.48 -8.38
CA ASN A 245 -10.21 35.20 -7.95
C ASN A 245 -9.95 34.84 -6.47
N GLY A 246 -9.20 33.76 -6.24
CA GLY A 246 -8.97 33.23 -4.90
C GLY A 246 -7.54 32.77 -4.71
N MET A 247 -7.13 32.69 -3.45
CA MET A 247 -5.78 32.31 -3.05
C MET A 247 -5.81 31.40 -1.84
N TYR A 248 -5.05 30.31 -1.86
CA TYR A 248 -4.73 29.57 -0.64
C TYR A 248 -3.45 30.08 -0.03
N LYS A 249 -3.48 30.25 1.29
CA LYS A 249 -2.29 30.54 2.09
C LYS A 249 -2.32 29.77 3.38
N PHE A 250 -1.14 29.45 3.88
CA PHE A 250 -0.96 28.62 5.07
C PHE A 250 0.15 29.16 5.95
N SER A 251 0.11 28.79 7.22
CA SER A 251 1.11 29.15 8.22
C SER A 251 1.41 27.94 9.10
N LYS A 252 2.61 27.96 9.68
CA LYS A 252 3.12 26.91 10.58
C LYS A 252 3.22 27.45 12.01
N TYR A 253 2.80 26.65 12.97
CA TYR A 253 2.96 26.90 14.39
C TYR A 253 4.34 26.46 14.86
N ASP A 254 5.00 27.31 15.65
CA ASP A 254 6.20 26.98 16.40
C ASP A 254 5.84 26.82 17.87
N ALA A 255 5.75 25.56 18.31
CA ALA A 255 5.44 25.19 19.69
C ALA A 255 6.49 25.65 20.70
N ALA A 256 7.75 25.86 20.28
CA ALA A 256 8.80 26.30 21.20
C ALA A 256 8.62 27.77 21.61
N SER A 257 8.18 28.61 20.68
CA SER A 257 7.88 30.03 20.94
C SER A 257 6.41 30.30 21.26
N GLY A 258 5.52 29.37 20.95
CA GLY A 258 4.07 29.54 21.05
C GLY A 258 3.51 30.49 20.00
N THR A 259 4.19 30.66 18.86
CA THR A 259 3.82 31.64 17.81
C THR A 259 3.61 31.00 16.44
N TRP A 260 2.91 31.72 15.56
CA TRP A 260 2.71 31.33 14.16
C TRP A 260 3.68 32.09 13.25
N GLY A 261 4.20 31.41 12.24
CA GLY A 261 5.04 31.99 11.20
C GLY A 261 4.26 32.88 10.22
N ASN A 262 4.99 33.57 9.34
CA ASN A 262 4.38 34.31 8.24
C ASN A 262 3.56 33.38 7.34
N PHE A 263 2.53 33.94 6.70
CA PHE A 263 1.79 33.22 5.68
C PHE A 263 2.68 32.92 4.47
N ILE A 264 2.52 31.72 3.94
CA ILE A 264 3.03 31.30 2.65
C ILE A 264 1.83 31.31 1.70
N ASP A 265 1.90 32.15 0.67
CA ASP A 265 0.89 32.20 -0.38
C ASP A 265 1.18 31.12 -1.42
N PHE A 266 0.29 30.14 -1.56
CA PHE A 266 0.42 29.12 -2.60
C PHE A 266 0.30 29.73 -4.00
N ASN A 267 -0.67 30.61 -4.20
CA ASN A 267 -0.90 31.26 -5.48
C ASN A 267 -1.10 32.77 -5.31
N ARG A 268 -1.30 33.53 -6.40
CA ARG A 268 -1.63 34.96 -6.33
C ARG A 268 -3.10 35.25 -6.60
N LEU A 269 -3.66 36.19 -5.84
CA LEU A 269 -4.83 36.95 -6.26
C LEU A 269 -4.49 37.82 -7.48
N ASN A 270 -5.51 38.14 -8.28
CA ASN A 270 -5.39 38.97 -9.49
C ASN A 270 -4.35 38.41 -10.49
N ALA A 271 -4.34 37.10 -10.69
CA ALA A 271 -3.39 36.42 -11.57
C ALA A 271 -3.30 37.03 -12.98
N ARG A 272 -4.40 37.60 -13.53
CA ARG A 272 -4.41 38.30 -14.82
C ARG A 272 -3.47 39.51 -14.92
N SER A 273 -2.99 40.02 -13.79
CA SER A 273 -2.02 41.11 -13.73
C SER A 273 -0.59 40.63 -13.96
N GLN A 274 -0.36 39.32 -14.04
CA GLN A 274 0.95 38.73 -14.31
C GLN A 274 1.20 38.59 -15.83
N PRO A 275 2.47 38.67 -16.28
CA PRO A 275 2.80 38.50 -17.69
C PRO A 275 2.31 37.16 -18.25
N GLY A 276 1.64 37.20 -19.41
CA GLY A 276 1.17 36.00 -20.10
C GLY A 276 -0.14 35.39 -19.56
N ILE A 277 -0.73 35.95 -18.50
CA ILE A 277 -1.97 35.43 -17.90
C ILE A 277 -3.17 36.30 -18.31
N THR A 278 -4.16 35.68 -18.96
CA THR A 278 -5.34 36.40 -19.49
C THR A 278 -6.47 36.52 -18.48
N TYR A 279 -6.63 35.54 -17.58
CA TYR A 279 -7.80 35.41 -16.71
C TYR A 279 -7.39 35.29 -15.24
N ASN A 280 -8.22 35.86 -14.36
CA ASN A 280 -8.16 35.51 -12.95
C ASN A 280 -8.67 34.08 -12.77
N TRP A 281 -8.31 33.47 -11.64
CA TRP A 281 -8.86 32.18 -11.29
C TRP A 281 -9.00 32.00 -9.77
N GLY A 282 -9.94 31.13 -9.38
CA GLY A 282 -10.14 30.69 -8.00
C GLY A 282 -9.89 29.18 -7.86
N LEU A 283 -9.73 28.73 -6.61
CA LEU A 283 -9.41 27.34 -6.26
C LEU A 283 -10.55 26.72 -5.46
N TYR A 284 -10.91 25.49 -5.82
CA TYR A 284 -11.90 24.67 -5.13
C TYR A 284 -11.32 23.27 -4.93
N GLY A 285 -10.85 23.02 -3.72
CA GLY A 285 -10.10 21.83 -3.34
C GLY A 285 -9.47 22.05 -1.98
N ASP A 286 -8.35 21.41 -1.72
CA ASP A 286 -7.78 21.37 -0.37
C ASP A 286 -6.24 21.30 -0.39
N ILE A 287 -5.62 21.72 0.72
CA ILE A 287 -4.23 21.43 1.06
C ILE A 287 -4.25 20.29 2.10
N LYS A 288 -3.53 19.21 1.83
CA LYS A 288 -3.41 18.08 2.75
C LYS A 288 -1.94 17.72 2.91
N TYR A 289 -1.58 17.29 4.11
CA TYR A 289 -0.34 16.58 4.33
C TYR A 289 -0.62 15.09 4.18
N ALA A 290 0.03 14.45 3.20
CA ALA A 290 -0.19 13.04 2.87
C ALA A 290 1.10 12.42 2.36
N ASN A 291 1.41 11.19 2.79
CA ASN A 291 2.64 10.48 2.43
C ASN A 291 3.89 11.38 2.52
N GLY A 292 4.15 11.89 3.72
CA GLY A 292 5.33 12.68 4.08
C GLY A 292 5.51 14.04 3.42
N LYS A 293 4.47 14.58 2.77
CA LYS A 293 4.56 15.86 2.06
C LYS A 293 3.31 16.70 2.23
N ILE A 294 3.50 18.01 2.25
CA ILE A 294 2.42 18.97 2.02
C ILE A 294 2.10 18.99 0.52
N ARG A 295 0.81 18.91 0.20
CA ARG A 295 0.34 18.82 -1.19
C ARG A 295 -0.96 19.59 -1.33
N ILE A 296 -1.28 19.93 -2.56
CA ILE A 296 -2.50 20.63 -2.92
C ILE A 296 -3.15 19.92 -4.10
N GLY A 297 -4.47 19.81 -4.06
CA GLY A 297 -5.28 19.33 -5.17
C GLY A 297 -6.56 20.15 -5.26
N PHE A 298 -6.87 20.67 -6.45
CA PHE A 298 -8.04 21.52 -6.64
C PHE A 298 -8.56 21.49 -8.09
N GLN A 299 -9.79 22.00 -8.26
CA GLN A 299 -10.33 22.40 -9.55
C GLN A 299 -10.34 23.93 -9.66
N ARG A 300 -9.97 24.46 -10.81
CA ARG A 300 -9.85 25.90 -11.06
C ARG A 300 -11.19 26.45 -11.50
N ARG A 301 -11.61 27.61 -10.99
CA ARG A 301 -12.68 28.42 -11.60
C ARG A 301 -12.07 29.60 -12.33
N SER A 302 -12.08 29.58 -13.66
CA SER A 302 -11.59 30.68 -14.50
C SER A 302 -12.52 31.89 -14.42
N SER A 303 -11.99 33.09 -14.65
CA SER A 303 -12.80 34.28 -14.90
C SER A 303 -13.26 34.41 -16.36
N ASN A 304 -12.90 33.46 -17.21
CA ASN A 304 -13.42 33.37 -18.58
C ASN A 304 -14.85 32.84 -18.57
N ASN A 305 -15.82 33.66 -18.95
CA ASN A 305 -17.24 33.26 -19.02
C ASN A 305 -17.68 32.91 -20.47
N ASN A 306 -16.73 32.81 -21.40
CA ASN A 306 -16.99 32.54 -22.81
C ASN A 306 -16.56 31.14 -23.26
N ASP A 307 -15.92 30.35 -22.40
CA ASP A 307 -15.60 28.95 -22.69
C ASP A 307 -16.76 28.02 -22.30
N LYS A 308 -16.55 26.71 -22.50
CA LYS A 308 -17.57 25.70 -22.23
C LYS A 308 -17.92 25.55 -20.75
N TYR A 309 -17.11 26.06 -19.81
CA TYR A 309 -17.26 25.81 -18.39
C TYR A 309 -18.14 26.86 -17.70
N GLU A 310 -19.22 26.43 -17.04
CA GLU A 310 -20.08 27.32 -16.24
C GLU A 310 -19.39 27.75 -14.94
N TYR A 311 -18.58 26.87 -14.35
CA TYR A 311 -17.88 27.12 -13.09
C TYR A 311 -16.43 26.60 -13.12
N GLN A 312 -16.16 25.44 -12.49
CA GLN A 312 -14.81 24.89 -12.43
C GLN A 312 -14.44 24.16 -13.73
N ASN A 313 -13.14 24.03 -13.95
CA ASN A 313 -12.51 23.22 -14.98
C ASN A 313 -11.20 22.62 -14.42
N GLY A 314 -10.72 21.54 -15.01
CA GLY A 314 -9.43 20.91 -14.73
C GLY A 314 -9.29 20.24 -13.35
N ILE A 315 -8.29 19.37 -13.24
CA ILE A 315 -7.74 18.88 -11.98
C ILE A 315 -6.29 19.36 -11.91
N TYR A 316 -5.91 19.99 -10.81
CA TYR A 316 -4.59 20.59 -10.59
C TYR A 316 -3.99 20.00 -9.33
N TYR A 317 -2.71 19.63 -9.38
CA TYR A 317 -2.03 18.99 -8.25
C TYR A 317 -0.54 19.29 -8.20
N ALA A 318 -0.07 19.57 -6.99
CA ALA A 318 1.34 19.81 -6.69
C ALA A 318 1.68 19.32 -5.28
N TYR A 319 2.97 19.09 -5.04
CA TYR A 319 3.50 18.74 -3.73
C TYR A 319 4.77 19.53 -3.45
N SER A 320 5.16 19.61 -2.19
CA SER A 320 6.46 20.15 -1.79
C SER A 320 7.29 19.09 -1.07
N ASP A 321 8.59 19.06 -1.36
CA ASP A 321 9.57 18.26 -0.61
C ASP A 321 10.01 18.95 0.70
N ASP A 322 9.64 20.21 0.91
CA ASP A 322 9.84 20.95 2.15
C ASP A 322 8.66 20.66 3.10
N PRO A 323 8.89 20.05 4.29
CA PRO A 323 7.82 19.72 5.22
C PRO A 323 6.98 20.92 5.69
N SER A 324 7.52 22.15 5.59
CA SER A 324 6.80 23.38 5.90
C SER A 324 5.97 23.92 4.74
N GLY A 325 6.24 23.47 3.51
CA GLY A 325 5.66 24.02 2.28
C GLY A 325 6.20 25.38 1.86
N ALA A 326 7.25 25.91 2.50
CA ALA A 326 7.80 27.22 2.16
C ALA A 326 8.50 27.23 0.80
N THR A 327 9.15 26.13 0.43
CA THR A 327 9.93 26.00 -0.82
C THR A 327 9.71 24.62 -1.47
N GLY A 328 10.51 24.27 -2.48
CA GLY A 328 10.60 22.87 -2.96
C GLY A 328 9.34 22.34 -3.66
N TRP A 329 8.50 23.22 -4.21
CA TRP A 329 7.27 22.81 -4.89
C TRP A 329 7.53 22.19 -6.26
N LYS A 330 6.80 21.12 -6.54
CA LYS A 330 6.87 20.33 -7.78
C LYS A 330 5.47 20.00 -8.26
N ASN A 331 5.30 19.95 -9.57
CA ASN A 331 4.07 19.42 -10.17
C ASN A 331 4.04 17.89 -10.07
N TYR A 332 2.96 17.28 -10.55
CA TYR A 332 2.78 15.82 -10.55
C TYR A 332 3.85 15.04 -11.35
N LYS A 333 4.61 15.69 -12.24
CA LYS A 333 5.72 15.10 -13.00
C LYS A 333 7.08 15.24 -12.28
N GLY A 334 7.11 15.89 -11.12
CA GLY A 334 8.35 16.18 -10.40
C GLY A 334 9.11 17.40 -10.93
N GLU A 335 8.51 18.19 -11.83
CA GLU A 335 9.11 19.41 -12.35
C GLU A 335 8.98 20.54 -11.32
N PRO A 336 10.07 21.24 -10.96
CA PRO A 336 10.05 22.26 -9.92
C PRO A 336 9.40 23.56 -10.41
N PHE A 337 8.73 24.27 -9.49
CA PHE A 337 8.25 25.63 -9.71
C PHE A 337 8.30 26.45 -8.40
N ASP A 338 8.33 27.77 -8.54
CA ASP A 338 8.38 28.68 -7.40
C ASP A 338 6.98 29.13 -6.97
N LEU A 339 6.81 29.34 -5.66
CA LEU A 339 5.67 30.07 -5.13
C LEU A 339 5.95 31.58 -5.14
N PRO A 340 4.91 32.39 -5.33
CA PRO A 340 3.50 32.04 -5.54
C PRO A 340 3.21 31.58 -6.98
N LEU A 341 2.28 30.64 -7.17
CA LEU A 341 1.82 30.23 -8.49
C LEU A 341 0.84 31.26 -9.09
N TRP A 342 1.04 31.67 -10.35
CA TRP A 342 0.07 32.50 -11.09
C TRP A 342 -0.49 31.82 -12.33
N ASP A 343 0.25 30.89 -12.93
CA ASP A 343 -0.24 30.03 -14.01
C ASP A 343 -0.61 28.65 -13.46
N ALA A 344 -1.92 28.40 -13.30
CA ALA A 344 -2.39 27.12 -12.84
C ALA A 344 -2.04 25.96 -13.80
N ASP A 345 -1.85 26.24 -15.09
CA ASP A 345 -1.63 25.17 -16.09
C ASP A 345 -0.29 24.44 -15.88
N VAL A 346 0.67 25.04 -15.16
CA VAL A 346 1.94 24.41 -14.72
C VAL A 346 1.71 23.11 -13.94
N ILE A 347 0.59 23.01 -13.22
CA ILE A 347 0.27 21.89 -12.32
C ILE A 347 -1.01 21.16 -12.74
N LYS A 348 -1.49 21.37 -13.98
CA LYS A 348 -2.70 20.73 -14.49
C LYS A 348 -2.45 19.26 -14.80
N VAL A 349 -3.20 18.37 -14.15
CA VAL A 349 -3.13 16.92 -14.34
C VAL A 349 -3.95 16.49 -15.55
N MET A 350 -5.24 16.85 -15.57
CA MET A 350 -6.16 16.45 -16.64
C MET A 350 -7.40 17.37 -16.66
N GLU A 351 -8.28 17.20 -17.66
CA GLU A 351 -9.50 18.00 -17.84
C GLU A 351 -10.78 17.13 -17.81
N PRO A 352 -11.56 17.14 -16.72
CA PRO A 352 -12.83 16.40 -16.64
C PRO A 352 -13.84 16.79 -17.73
N GLY A 353 -13.77 18.05 -18.20
CA GLY A 353 -14.62 18.55 -19.27
C GLY A 353 -14.47 17.85 -20.62
N ASP A 354 -13.41 17.06 -20.81
CA ASP A 354 -13.18 16.33 -22.06
C ASP A 354 -13.92 14.98 -22.09
N TYR A 355 -14.51 14.57 -20.96
CA TYR A 355 -15.35 13.37 -20.86
C TYR A 355 -16.80 13.62 -21.25
N VAL A 356 -17.15 14.85 -21.65
CA VAL A 356 -18.50 15.20 -22.13
C VAL A 356 -18.43 15.83 -23.52
N ALA A 357 -19.51 15.69 -24.28
CA ALA A 357 -19.52 16.02 -25.71
C ALA A 357 -19.71 17.51 -25.99
N THR A 358 -20.44 18.24 -25.14
CA THR A 358 -20.73 19.66 -25.39
C THR A 358 -19.46 20.50 -25.47
N THR A 359 -19.46 21.42 -26.42
CA THR A 359 -18.46 22.49 -26.56
C THR A 359 -19.10 23.88 -26.45
N GLN A 360 -20.41 23.95 -26.21
CA GLN A 360 -21.14 25.20 -26.10
C GLN A 360 -20.73 25.96 -24.83
N ALA A 361 -20.73 27.29 -24.93
CA ALA A 361 -20.37 28.15 -23.82
C ALA A 361 -21.26 27.90 -22.59
N ASN A 362 -20.64 27.78 -21.41
CA ASN A 362 -21.30 27.55 -20.12
C ASN A 362 -22.21 26.30 -20.07
N LYS A 363 -21.89 25.23 -20.81
CA LYS A 363 -22.65 23.96 -20.81
C LYS A 363 -21.97 22.79 -20.09
N VAL A 364 -20.70 22.93 -19.72
CA VAL A 364 -19.99 22.00 -18.85
C VAL A 364 -20.04 22.53 -17.41
N HIS A 365 -20.74 21.81 -16.53
CA HIS A 365 -20.91 22.14 -15.13
C HIS A 365 -20.10 21.19 -14.24
N ILE A 366 -19.09 21.74 -13.56
CA ILE A 366 -18.23 21.02 -12.60
C ILE A 366 -18.31 21.78 -11.26
N VAL A 367 -19.00 21.19 -10.28
CA VAL A 367 -19.11 21.67 -8.89
C VAL A 367 -19.42 20.46 -8.00
N GLY A 368 -18.75 20.39 -6.84
CA GLY A 368 -18.92 19.31 -5.86
C GLY A 368 -18.35 17.97 -6.33
N ASN A 369 -18.35 16.97 -5.43
CA ASN A 369 -17.83 15.62 -5.71
C ASN A 369 -16.38 15.62 -6.23
N PHE A 370 -15.58 16.59 -5.79
CA PHE A 370 -14.16 16.64 -6.03
C PHE A 370 -13.41 16.49 -4.71
N ASP A 371 -12.48 15.55 -4.68
CA ASP A 371 -11.52 15.42 -3.60
C ASP A 371 -10.32 14.59 -4.09
N TRP A 372 -9.26 14.57 -3.29
CA TRP A 372 -8.02 13.87 -3.62
C TRP A 372 -7.34 13.30 -2.38
N THR A 373 -6.53 12.25 -2.56
CA THR A 373 -5.70 11.67 -1.50
C THR A 373 -4.44 11.03 -2.08
N VAL A 374 -3.48 10.73 -1.21
CA VAL A 374 -2.24 10.00 -1.55
C VAL A 374 -2.01 8.92 -0.51
N THR A 375 -1.93 7.66 -0.93
CA THR A 375 -1.67 6.51 -0.03
C THR A 375 -0.23 6.52 0.49
N ASP A 376 0.05 5.70 1.51
CA ASP A 376 1.41 5.54 2.04
C ASP A 376 2.37 4.95 1.00
N ASN A 377 1.85 4.17 0.04
CA ASN A 377 2.60 3.66 -1.12
C ASN A 377 2.79 4.71 -2.24
N GLY A 378 2.27 5.92 -2.06
CA GLY A 378 2.41 7.03 -3.02
C GLY A 378 1.40 7.04 -4.15
N ASP A 379 0.40 6.16 -4.13
CA ASP A 379 -0.67 6.18 -5.11
C ASP A 379 -1.49 7.47 -4.98
N VAL A 380 -1.60 8.24 -6.07
CA VAL A 380 -2.35 9.50 -6.08
C VAL A 380 -3.75 9.23 -6.61
N HIS A 381 -4.78 9.73 -5.94
CA HIS A 381 -6.18 9.53 -6.33
C HIS A 381 -6.94 10.85 -6.33
N PHE A 382 -7.78 11.05 -7.34
CA PHE A 382 -8.74 12.13 -7.49
C PHE A 382 -10.11 11.57 -7.83
N ILE A 383 -11.16 12.08 -7.19
CA ILE A 383 -12.53 11.92 -7.68
C ILE A 383 -13.01 13.25 -8.27
N SER A 384 -13.83 13.19 -9.30
CA SER A 384 -14.48 14.38 -9.85
C SER A 384 -15.84 14.05 -10.46
N ARG A 385 -16.67 15.08 -10.63
CA ARG A 385 -17.94 14.98 -11.36
C ARG A 385 -18.00 16.03 -12.45
N VAL A 386 -18.42 15.61 -13.64
CA VAL A 386 -18.70 16.51 -14.78
C VAL A 386 -20.12 16.31 -15.26
N ARG A 387 -20.83 17.41 -15.50
CA ARG A 387 -22.17 17.42 -16.08
C ARG A 387 -22.19 18.20 -17.40
N ASP A 388 -22.72 17.57 -18.42
CA ASP A 388 -23.12 18.19 -19.67
C ASP A 388 -24.58 18.67 -19.53
N ASN A 389 -24.77 19.98 -19.40
CA ASN A 389 -26.09 20.59 -19.28
C ASN A 389 -26.84 20.68 -20.61
N GLU A 390 -26.15 20.58 -21.75
CA GLU A 390 -26.79 20.53 -23.07
C GLU A 390 -27.40 19.15 -23.31
N ASN A 391 -26.62 18.10 -23.09
CA ASN A 391 -27.01 16.72 -23.37
C ASN A 391 -27.60 15.98 -22.16
N ASN A 392 -27.68 16.64 -21.01
CA ASN A 392 -28.14 16.09 -19.73
C ASN A 392 -27.40 14.80 -19.32
N VAL A 393 -26.09 14.77 -19.52
CA VAL A 393 -25.20 13.66 -19.13
C VAL A 393 -24.45 14.04 -17.87
N THR A 394 -24.38 13.14 -16.88
CA THR A 394 -23.51 13.30 -15.71
C THR A 394 -22.57 12.12 -15.64
N LYS A 395 -21.27 12.38 -15.46
CA LYS A 395 -20.24 11.37 -15.28
C LYS A 395 -19.52 11.61 -13.97
N TYR A 396 -19.23 10.52 -13.27
CA TYR A 396 -18.33 10.50 -12.14
C TYR A 396 -17.03 9.84 -12.60
N LEU A 397 -15.91 10.49 -12.29
CA LEU A 397 -14.60 10.07 -12.74
C LEU A 397 -13.74 9.75 -11.52
N HIS A 398 -13.00 8.66 -11.60
CA HIS A 398 -11.92 8.36 -10.68
C HIS A 398 -10.60 8.36 -11.45
N THR A 399 -9.74 9.32 -11.14
CA THR A 399 -8.44 9.52 -11.77
C THR A 399 -7.35 9.16 -10.78
N TYR A 400 -6.48 8.19 -11.10
CA TYR A 400 -5.47 7.68 -10.17
C TYR A 400 -4.13 7.40 -10.87
N GLN A 401 -3.05 7.44 -10.10
CA GLN A 401 -1.68 7.17 -10.55
C GLN A 401 -1.01 6.20 -9.57
N PRO A 402 -0.80 4.94 -9.98
CA PRO A 402 -0.11 3.94 -9.15
C PRO A 402 1.32 4.37 -8.78
N SER A 403 1.70 4.17 -7.53
CA SER A 403 3.01 4.54 -6.95
C SER A 403 3.43 6.00 -7.13
N GLY A 404 2.54 6.88 -7.57
CA GLY A 404 2.85 8.28 -7.86
C GLY A 404 3.80 8.46 -9.05
N THR A 405 3.91 7.47 -9.94
CA THR A 405 4.78 7.52 -11.13
C THR A 405 4.02 7.18 -12.40
N GLY A 406 4.49 7.68 -13.54
CA GLY A 406 3.84 7.45 -14.85
C GLY A 406 2.62 8.35 -15.10
N ASP A 407 1.74 7.93 -16.00
CA ASP A 407 0.55 8.69 -16.38
C ASP A 407 -0.65 8.39 -15.47
N PHE A 408 -1.53 9.37 -15.32
CA PHE A 408 -2.81 9.17 -14.63
C PHE A 408 -3.78 8.34 -15.47
N ILE A 409 -4.42 7.36 -14.83
CA ILE A 409 -5.48 6.54 -15.38
C ILE A 409 -6.80 7.13 -14.93
N THR A 410 -7.76 7.34 -15.84
CA THR A 410 -9.11 7.82 -15.49
C THR A 410 -10.15 6.79 -15.86
N SER A 411 -10.95 6.38 -14.87
CA SER A 411 -12.09 5.48 -15.03
C SER A 411 -13.40 6.25 -15.02
N GLU A 412 -14.29 5.92 -15.97
CA GLU A 412 -15.70 6.32 -15.96
C GLU A 412 -16.60 5.29 -15.24
N ASP A 413 -16.07 4.10 -14.95
CA ASP A 413 -16.75 3.07 -14.16
C ASP A 413 -16.57 3.36 -12.67
N PHE A 414 -17.19 4.46 -12.24
CA PHE A 414 -17.12 4.96 -10.88
C PHE A 414 -18.49 5.48 -10.46
N SER A 415 -18.99 5.00 -9.32
CA SER A 415 -20.34 5.35 -8.82
C SER A 415 -20.44 6.76 -8.23
N GLY A 416 -19.30 7.41 -7.99
CA GLY A 416 -19.23 8.72 -7.37
C GLY A 416 -18.96 8.67 -5.87
N GLY A 417 -18.39 9.75 -5.35
CA GLY A 417 -18.12 9.97 -3.93
C GLY A 417 -18.05 11.47 -3.64
N SER A 418 -18.05 11.85 -2.36
CA SER A 418 -17.92 13.25 -1.94
C SER A 418 -16.54 13.60 -1.39
N ALA A 419 -15.81 12.61 -0.85
CA ALA A 419 -14.49 12.76 -0.28
C ALA A 419 -13.72 11.43 -0.38
N LEU A 420 -12.40 11.52 -0.52
CA LEU A 420 -11.47 10.40 -0.50
C LEU A 420 -10.68 10.43 0.81
N TYR A 421 -10.52 9.26 1.39
CA TYR A 421 -9.65 9.07 2.55
C TYR A 421 -8.68 7.94 2.31
N THR A 422 -7.63 7.86 3.12
CA THR A 422 -6.64 6.80 3.05
C THR A 422 -6.14 6.46 4.44
N SER A 423 -5.69 5.22 4.59
CA SER A 423 -4.93 4.74 5.75
C SER A 423 -4.16 3.51 5.28
N GLY A 424 -2.83 3.51 5.42
CA GLY A 424 -2.01 2.48 4.79
C GLY A 424 -2.04 2.59 3.27
N ASN A 425 -2.14 1.42 2.63
CA ASN A 425 -2.16 1.31 1.17
C ASN A 425 -3.57 1.35 0.57
N ASP A 426 -4.60 1.58 1.39
CA ASP A 426 -6.00 1.53 0.94
C ASP A 426 -6.60 2.92 0.81
N VAL A 427 -7.56 3.04 -0.11
CA VAL A 427 -8.35 4.24 -0.36
C VAL A 427 -9.81 3.96 -0.02
N TYR A 428 -10.45 4.91 0.64
CA TYR A 428 -11.78 4.76 1.20
C TYR A 428 -12.73 5.86 0.70
N LEU A 429 -13.96 5.46 0.39
CA LEU A 429 -15.11 6.36 0.33
C LEU A 429 -15.97 6.10 1.55
N ILE A 430 -16.16 7.14 2.35
CA ILE A 430 -16.92 7.05 3.59
C ILE A 430 -17.96 8.15 3.57
N GLY A 431 -19.21 7.78 3.84
CA GLY A 431 -20.33 8.71 3.73
C GLY A 431 -21.61 8.15 4.31
N LEU A 432 -22.72 8.78 3.94
CA LEU A 432 -24.06 8.36 4.32
C LEU A 432 -24.84 7.88 3.10
N SER A 433 -25.50 6.73 3.23
CA SER A 433 -26.46 6.19 2.26
C SER A 433 -27.78 6.01 2.99
N ASN A 434 -28.83 6.72 2.56
CA ASN A 434 -30.12 6.78 3.28
C ASN A 434 -29.95 7.12 4.78
N GLY A 435 -29.09 8.10 5.07
CA GLY A 435 -28.75 8.54 6.42
C GLY A 435 -27.87 7.57 7.22
N ARG A 436 -27.38 6.48 6.63
CA ARG A 436 -26.62 5.42 7.33
C ARG A 436 -25.17 5.38 6.87
N VAL A 437 -24.24 5.22 7.80
CA VAL A 437 -22.81 5.19 7.50
C VAL A 437 -22.46 3.98 6.63
N PHE A 438 -21.68 4.23 5.58
CA PHE A 438 -21.05 3.20 4.78
C PHE A 438 -19.54 3.48 4.62
N VAL A 439 -18.80 2.41 4.35
CA VAL A 439 -17.39 2.45 3.94
C VAL A 439 -17.24 1.57 2.70
N ASP A 440 -16.84 2.19 1.59
CA ASP A 440 -16.31 1.49 0.43
C ASP A 440 -14.78 1.60 0.46
N LYS A 441 -14.09 0.53 0.04
CA LYS A 441 -12.64 0.39 0.07
C LYS A 441 -12.13 -0.06 -1.29
N THR A 442 -10.99 0.47 -1.71
CA THR A 442 -10.19 -0.05 -2.83
C THR A 442 -8.71 -0.08 -2.45
N GLU A 443 -7.94 -0.95 -3.07
CA GLU A 443 -6.47 -0.91 -2.99
C GLU A 443 -5.96 0.37 -3.68
N GLY A 444 -4.91 0.98 -3.13
CA GLY A 444 -4.19 2.10 -3.74
C GLY A 444 -3.76 1.80 -5.17
N GLY A 445 -3.82 2.81 -6.03
CA GLY A 445 -3.50 2.68 -7.46
C GLY A 445 -4.56 1.91 -8.26
N THR A 446 -5.75 1.65 -7.71
CA THR A 446 -6.83 0.92 -8.40
C THR A 446 -8.19 1.61 -8.31
N ASN A 447 -9.20 1.12 -9.03
CA ASN A 447 -10.59 1.61 -9.02
C ASN A 447 -11.61 0.55 -8.52
N ASN A 448 -11.16 -0.47 -7.80
CA ASN A 448 -11.98 -1.61 -7.41
C ASN A 448 -12.72 -1.38 -6.08
N PHE A 449 -13.50 -0.29 -6.00
CA PHE A 449 -14.24 0.03 -4.77
C PHE A 449 -15.27 -1.05 -4.42
N GLN A 450 -15.18 -1.56 -3.19
CA GLN A 450 -16.10 -2.55 -2.64
C GLN A 450 -16.65 -2.08 -1.30
N ARG A 451 -17.96 -2.28 -1.11
CA ARG A 451 -18.62 -2.03 0.19
C ARG A 451 -18.09 -3.01 1.23
N VAL A 452 -17.35 -2.48 2.21
CA VAL A 452 -16.78 -3.26 3.32
C VAL A 452 -17.51 -3.05 4.65
N TYR A 453 -18.29 -1.96 4.77
CA TYR A 453 -19.17 -1.72 5.92
C TYR A 453 -20.41 -0.92 5.53
N HIS A 454 -21.56 -1.28 6.09
CA HIS A 454 -22.80 -0.53 5.96
C HIS A 454 -23.67 -0.72 7.20
N ALA A 455 -24.03 0.37 7.87
CA ALA A 455 -24.91 0.31 9.04
C ALA A 455 -26.34 -0.06 8.62
N THR A 456 -26.82 -1.24 9.01
CA THR A 456 -28.16 -1.75 8.63
C THR A 456 -29.27 -1.43 9.64
N SER A 457 -28.93 -1.10 10.88
CA SER A 457 -29.84 -0.64 11.95
C SER A 457 -29.28 0.58 12.70
N GLY A 458 -30.01 1.13 13.67
CA GLY A 458 -29.59 2.32 14.42
C GLY A 458 -30.05 3.64 13.80
N LYS A 459 -29.44 4.74 14.26
CA LYS A 459 -29.81 6.12 13.90
C LYS A 459 -29.56 6.42 12.43
N THR A 460 -30.27 7.43 11.94
CA THR A 460 -29.98 8.08 10.67
C THR A 460 -29.38 9.45 10.95
N PHE A 461 -28.49 9.89 10.08
CA PHE A 461 -27.76 11.14 10.20
C PHE A 461 -28.03 12.01 8.98
N ASP A 462 -28.14 13.33 9.19
CA ASP A 462 -28.33 14.32 8.12
C ASP A 462 -27.00 14.59 7.41
N HIS A 463 -25.94 14.81 8.19
CA HIS A 463 -24.58 15.03 7.69
C HIS A 463 -23.54 14.70 8.77
N GLY A 464 -22.26 14.83 8.40
CA GLY A 464 -21.15 14.83 9.33
C GLY A 464 -19.84 15.16 8.65
N VAL A 465 -18.75 15.06 9.42
CA VAL A 465 -17.38 15.21 8.97
C VAL A 465 -16.48 14.15 9.59
N ILE A 466 -15.43 13.79 8.87
CA ILE A 466 -14.55 12.67 9.18
C ILE A 466 -13.13 13.16 9.44
N ASN A 467 -12.52 12.61 10.48
CA ASN A 467 -11.07 12.55 10.63
C ASN A 467 -10.63 11.08 10.56
N ILE A 468 -9.62 10.76 9.74
CA ILE A 468 -8.97 9.45 9.77
C ILE A 468 -7.67 9.58 10.54
N LYS A 469 -7.46 8.66 11.49
CA LYS A 469 -6.21 8.55 12.24
C LYS A 469 -6.07 7.15 12.82
N ASP A 470 -4.85 6.61 12.83
CA ASP A 470 -4.50 5.33 13.47
C ASP A 470 -5.39 4.15 13.02
N GLY A 471 -5.67 4.07 11.72
CA GLY A 471 -6.53 3.02 11.14
C GLY A 471 -8.02 3.13 11.50
N LYS A 472 -8.45 4.26 12.07
CA LYS A 472 -9.83 4.48 12.50
C LYS A 472 -10.44 5.71 11.86
N VAL A 473 -11.74 5.62 11.62
CA VAL A 473 -12.59 6.73 11.19
C VAL A 473 -13.24 7.33 12.43
N TYR A 474 -12.99 8.60 12.67
CA TYR A 474 -13.70 9.43 13.64
C TYR A 474 -14.77 10.22 12.89
N TYR A 475 -15.97 9.63 12.78
CA TYR A 475 -17.08 10.24 12.06
C TYR A 475 -17.95 11.04 13.03
N TYR A 476 -17.82 12.36 12.99
CA TYR A 476 -18.60 13.29 13.78
C TYR A 476 -19.88 13.68 13.00
N LEU A 477 -21.04 13.35 13.55
CA LEU A 477 -22.31 13.26 12.85
C LEU A 477 -23.40 14.06 13.55
N MET A 478 -24.34 14.60 12.77
CA MET A 478 -25.59 15.17 13.27
C MET A 478 -26.74 14.21 12.96
N GLU A 479 -27.51 13.82 13.99
CA GLU A 479 -28.67 12.93 13.84
C GLU A 479 -29.77 13.61 13.01
N ASP A 480 -30.42 12.86 12.13
CA ASP A 480 -31.51 13.33 11.26
C ASP A 480 -32.81 13.49 12.06
N THR A 481 -32.88 14.60 12.80
CA THR A 481 -34.06 15.07 13.54
C THR A 481 -34.56 16.40 12.97
N SER A 482 -35.46 17.09 13.68
CA SER A 482 -36.01 18.38 13.24
C SER A 482 -35.70 19.50 14.25
N GLY A 483 -35.67 20.74 13.76
CA GLY A 483 -35.43 21.92 14.60
C GLY A 483 -34.03 22.51 14.39
N SER A 484 -33.74 23.60 15.11
CA SER A 484 -32.43 24.27 15.08
C SER A 484 -31.47 23.81 16.18
N ALA A 485 -31.86 22.77 16.94
CA ALA A 485 -31.04 22.11 17.94
C ALA A 485 -31.21 20.60 17.72
N MET A 486 -30.18 19.96 17.17
CA MET A 486 -30.21 18.56 16.74
C MET A 486 -29.08 17.78 17.44
N PRO A 487 -29.30 16.51 17.82
CA PRO A 487 -28.27 15.72 18.49
C PRO A 487 -27.01 15.52 17.65
N LEU A 488 -25.85 15.51 18.31
CA LEU A 488 -24.53 15.26 17.74
C LEU A 488 -23.95 13.97 18.30
N TYR A 489 -23.33 13.16 17.44
CA TYR A 489 -22.70 11.90 17.80
C TYR A 489 -21.31 11.77 17.20
N LEU A 490 -20.43 11.05 17.89
CA LEU A 490 -19.18 10.56 17.35
C LEU A 490 -19.30 9.05 17.15
N GLN A 491 -19.09 8.59 15.92
CA GLN A 491 -18.83 7.18 15.64
C GLN A 491 -17.34 6.95 15.44
N ILE A 492 -16.78 5.96 16.14
CA ILE A 492 -15.42 5.46 15.92
C ILE A 492 -15.55 4.12 15.21
N ILE A 493 -15.07 4.06 13.97
CA ILE A 493 -15.13 2.86 13.13
C ILE A 493 -13.69 2.40 12.90
N ASP A 494 -13.39 1.18 13.34
CA ASP A 494 -12.14 0.51 13.00
C ASP A 494 -12.20 0.09 11.53
N LEU A 495 -11.20 0.47 10.74
CA LEU A 495 -11.15 0.10 9.31
C LEU A 495 -10.75 -1.36 9.09
N GLY A 496 -10.60 -2.16 10.14
CA GLY A 496 -10.11 -3.52 10.07
C GLY A 496 -8.71 -3.56 9.44
N ILE A 497 -7.97 -2.44 9.50
CA ILE A 497 -6.57 -2.41 9.13
C ILE A 497 -5.90 -3.02 10.34
N VAL A 498 -5.51 -4.29 10.26
CA VAL A 498 -4.71 -4.90 11.31
C VAL A 498 -3.46 -4.03 11.45
N PRO A 499 -3.28 -3.25 12.54
CA PRO A 499 -1.92 -2.96 12.96
C PRO A 499 -1.43 -4.35 13.34
N GLN A 500 -0.52 -4.95 12.58
CA GLN A 500 0.03 -6.18 13.13
C GLN A 500 0.67 -5.78 14.46
N ASP A 501 0.34 -6.53 15.50
CA ASP A 501 0.89 -6.29 16.80
C ASP A 501 2.39 -6.61 16.71
N PRO A 502 3.28 -5.64 16.95
CA PRO A 502 4.71 -5.86 16.83
C PRO A 502 5.22 -6.94 17.80
N LEU A 503 4.44 -7.24 18.86
CA LEU A 503 4.72 -8.26 19.86
C LEU A 503 4.09 -9.62 19.54
N ALA A 504 3.23 -9.72 18.52
CA ALA A 504 2.58 -10.98 18.16
C ALA A 504 3.61 -11.99 17.64
N ALA A 505 3.57 -13.23 18.13
CA ALA A 505 4.56 -14.27 17.80
C ALA A 505 4.70 -14.58 16.29
N ASN A 506 3.74 -14.18 15.47
CA ASN A 506 3.72 -14.33 14.01
C ASN A 506 4.02 -13.01 13.26
N ASN A 507 4.54 -11.99 13.94
CA ASN A 507 4.80 -10.67 13.35
C ASN A 507 5.89 -10.69 12.26
N PHE A 508 6.74 -11.72 12.18
CA PHE A 508 7.77 -11.81 11.15
C PHE A 508 7.62 -13.05 10.27
N THR A 509 7.80 -12.84 8.96
CA THR A 509 8.11 -13.90 8.00
C THR A 509 9.61 -13.90 7.79
N ILE A 510 10.24 -15.06 7.95
CA ILE A 510 11.67 -15.24 7.72
C ILE A 510 11.86 -16.16 6.51
N GLU A 511 12.52 -15.67 5.49
CA GLU A 511 12.87 -16.42 4.28
C GLU A 511 14.38 -16.54 4.14
N SER A 512 14.87 -17.74 3.86
CA SER A 512 16.28 -17.97 3.54
C SER A 512 16.43 -18.43 2.10
N VAL A 513 17.38 -17.83 1.39
CA VAL A 513 17.84 -18.28 0.08
C VAL A 513 19.21 -18.91 0.27
N GLY A 514 19.33 -20.20 -0.05
CA GLY A 514 20.62 -20.91 -0.03
C GLY A 514 21.60 -20.35 -1.06
N GLU A 515 22.86 -20.77 -0.98
CA GLU A 515 23.83 -20.39 -2.01
C GLU A 515 23.41 -20.89 -3.39
N THR A 516 23.78 -20.14 -4.43
CA THR A 516 23.59 -20.58 -5.81
C THR A 516 24.51 -21.75 -6.17
N CYS A 517 25.71 -21.78 -5.59
CA CYS A 517 26.72 -22.82 -5.79
C CYS A 517 27.51 -23.02 -4.50
N ALA A 518 28.07 -24.21 -4.30
CA ALA A 518 28.94 -24.48 -3.16
C ALA A 518 30.08 -23.44 -3.08
N ASP A 519 30.37 -23.01 -1.86
CA ASP A 519 31.47 -22.10 -1.48
C ASP A 519 31.38 -20.68 -2.07
N LYS A 520 30.19 -20.23 -2.48
CA LYS A 520 29.98 -18.87 -2.99
C LYS A 520 29.72 -17.84 -1.91
N ASN A 521 29.33 -18.28 -0.72
CA ASN A 521 28.96 -17.47 0.43
C ASN A 521 27.98 -16.36 0.04
N ASN A 522 27.00 -16.69 -0.81
CA ASN A 522 26.05 -15.74 -1.38
C ASN A 522 24.59 -16.09 -1.03
N GLY A 523 24.40 -16.81 0.07
CA GLY A 523 23.07 -16.99 0.65
C GLY A 523 22.49 -15.67 1.13
N LYS A 524 21.17 -15.64 1.29
CA LYS A 524 20.41 -14.48 1.75
C LYS A 524 19.46 -14.85 2.87
N LEU A 525 19.24 -13.89 3.76
CA LEU A 525 18.19 -13.91 4.75
C LEU A 525 17.30 -12.68 4.54
N ILE A 526 16.00 -12.90 4.35
CA ILE A 526 14.99 -11.86 4.16
C ILE A 526 14.04 -11.93 5.35
N ILE A 527 13.89 -10.82 6.05
CA ILE A 527 13.00 -10.66 7.20
C ILE A 527 11.93 -9.66 6.81
N THR A 528 10.67 -10.04 6.91
CA THR A 528 9.53 -9.16 6.65
C THR A 528 8.64 -9.11 7.89
N GLY A 529 8.65 -7.96 8.58
CA GLY A 529 7.71 -7.65 9.64
C GLY A 529 6.37 -7.27 9.05
N HIS A 530 5.27 -7.90 9.48
CA HIS A 530 3.95 -7.48 9.02
C HIS A 530 3.29 -6.40 9.88
N ALA A 531 3.82 -6.12 11.08
CA ALA A 531 3.69 -4.84 11.78
C ALA A 531 4.77 -3.87 11.32
N THR A 532 4.42 -2.62 11.10
CA THR A 532 5.41 -1.55 10.90
C THR A 532 5.78 -0.99 12.27
N HIS A 533 7.04 -1.14 12.66
CA HIS A 533 7.57 -0.69 13.95
C HIS A 533 9.11 -0.64 13.86
N ASP A 534 9.78 0.12 14.71
CA ASP A 534 11.24 0.08 14.81
C ASP A 534 11.70 -1.26 15.41
N TYR A 535 12.58 -1.95 14.70
CA TYR A 535 13.17 -3.22 15.12
C TYR A 535 14.68 -3.19 15.03
N THR A 536 15.32 -3.92 15.93
CA THR A 536 16.76 -4.18 15.86
C THR A 536 17.03 -5.68 15.88
N THR A 537 18.04 -6.13 15.14
CA THR A 537 18.46 -7.53 15.19
C THR A 537 19.97 -7.65 14.99
N THR A 538 20.56 -8.74 15.46
CA THR A 538 21.98 -9.04 15.25
C THR A 538 22.11 -10.37 14.52
N ILE A 539 22.69 -10.35 13.33
CA ILE A 539 22.91 -11.54 12.50
C ILE A 539 24.41 -11.67 12.25
N ASN A 540 24.99 -12.80 12.64
CA ASN A 540 26.44 -13.07 12.52
C ASN A 540 27.35 -11.99 13.16
N GLY A 541 26.92 -11.43 14.28
CA GLY A 541 27.64 -10.38 15.01
C GLY A 541 27.56 -8.98 14.41
N VAL A 542 26.77 -8.77 13.36
CA VAL A 542 26.49 -7.46 12.77
C VAL A 542 25.08 -7.01 13.18
N ALA A 543 24.96 -5.80 13.70
CA ALA A 543 23.68 -5.20 14.07
C ALA A 543 22.99 -4.56 12.86
N TYR A 544 21.68 -4.72 12.79
CA TYR A 544 20.82 -4.18 11.74
C TYR A 544 19.58 -3.55 12.36
N ASP A 545 19.21 -2.38 11.85
CA ASP A 545 17.96 -1.69 12.18
C ASP A 545 17.04 -1.73 10.96
N PHE A 546 15.75 -1.99 11.19
CA PHE A 546 14.76 -2.01 10.12
C PHE A 546 13.35 -1.74 10.64
N THR A 547 12.45 -1.26 9.78
CA THR A 547 11.08 -0.90 10.16
C THR A 547 10.00 -1.81 9.58
N LYS A 548 10.31 -2.48 8.47
CA LYS A 548 9.39 -3.39 7.77
C LYS A 548 10.10 -4.59 7.16
N GLU A 549 11.19 -4.35 6.45
CA GLU A 549 11.92 -5.40 5.76
C GLU A 549 13.43 -5.23 5.94
N LEU A 550 14.14 -6.35 6.08
CA LEU A 550 15.60 -6.43 6.10
C LEU A 550 16.06 -7.58 5.21
N THR A 551 16.95 -7.29 4.26
CA THR A 551 17.66 -8.31 3.48
C THR A 551 19.13 -8.30 3.85
N VAL A 552 19.64 -9.44 4.33
CA VAL A 552 21.06 -9.67 4.60
C VAL A 552 21.61 -10.61 3.54
N GLU A 553 22.57 -10.13 2.76
CA GLU A 553 23.21 -10.89 1.68
C GLU A 553 24.61 -11.39 2.06
N ASN A 554 25.19 -12.22 1.19
CA ASN A 554 26.54 -12.76 1.33
C ASN A 554 26.76 -13.61 2.58
N LEU A 555 25.71 -14.35 2.97
CA LEU A 555 25.77 -15.29 4.08
C LEU A 555 26.33 -16.63 3.62
N THR A 556 27.20 -17.20 4.45
CA THR A 556 27.75 -18.55 4.29
C THR A 556 26.68 -19.61 4.59
N PRO A 557 26.77 -20.83 4.04
CA PRO A 557 25.91 -21.93 4.45
C PRO A 557 26.03 -22.22 5.94
N GLY A 558 24.91 -22.43 6.61
CA GLY A 558 24.90 -22.68 8.04
C GLY A 558 23.57 -22.35 8.69
N THR A 559 23.48 -22.66 9.98
CA THR A 559 22.33 -22.33 10.82
C THR A 559 22.61 -21.02 11.55
N TYR A 560 21.66 -20.08 11.45
CA TYR A 560 21.71 -18.76 12.04
C TYR A 560 20.61 -18.67 13.11
N GLU A 561 21.03 -18.42 14.34
CA GLU A 561 20.16 -18.08 15.47
C GLU A 561 20.22 -16.57 15.69
N PHE A 562 19.07 -15.91 15.74
CA PHE A 562 18.97 -14.48 15.98
C PHE A 562 17.64 -14.12 16.63
N CYS A 563 17.61 -13.00 17.35
CA CYS A 563 16.39 -12.40 17.88
C CYS A 563 16.16 -11.04 17.24
N ILE A 564 14.89 -10.71 17.01
CA ILE A 564 14.43 -9.40 16.56
C ILE A 564 13.79 -8.71 17.77
N ASP A 565 14.41 -7.64 18.23
CA ASP A 565 13.94 -6.82 19.34
C ASP A 565 12.97 -5.75 18.84
N VAL A 566 11.89 -5.52 19.59
CA VAL A 566 10.92 -4.45 19.32
C VAL A 566 11.35 -3.20 20.10
N VAL A 567 11.77 -2.14 19.41
CA VAL A 567 12.37 -0.96 20.06
C VAL A 567 11.39 -0.28 21.00
N GLY A 568 11.77 -0.01 22.25
CA GLY A 568 10.87 0.61 23.23
C GLY A 568 9.96 -0.39 23.97
N GLU A 569 9.97 -1.66 23.56
CA GLU A 569 9.28 -2.76 24.24
C GLU A 569 10.31 -3.76 24.79
N ASN A 570 10.05 -4.36 25.95
CA ASN A 570 10.95 -5.38 26.52
C ASN A 570 10.59 -6.78 25.99
N TYR A 571 10.65 -6.95 24.68
CA TYR A 571 10.20 -8.16 24.00
C TYR A 571 10.99 -8.44 22.71
N SER A 572 11.29 -9.73 22.47
CA SER A 572 12.07 -10.19 21.33
C SER A 572 11.48 -11.44 20.70
N HIS A 573 11.57 -11.55 19.38
CA HIS A 573 11.19 -12.74 18.61
C HIS A 573 12.43 -13.48 18.13
N CYS A 574 12.62 -14.71 18.56
CA CYS A 574 13.83 -15.47 18.25
C CYS A 574 13.56 -16.57 17.21
N TYR A 575 14.47 -16.68 16.24
CA TYR A 575 14.38 -17.58 15.11
C TYR A 575 15.67 -18.38 14.93
N GLU A 576 15.51 -19.58 14.39
CA GLU A 576 16.61 -20.40 13.87
C GLU A 576 16.33 -20.66 12.40
N VAL A 577 17.26 -20.26 11.53
CA VAL A 577 17.12 -20.41 10.08
C VAL A 577 18.37 -21.02 9.48
N THR A 578 18.19 -22.00 8.60
CA THR A 578 19.29 -22.67 7.92
C THR A 578 19.43 -22.16 6.49
N ILE A 579 20.56 -21.55 6.18
CA ILE A 579 20.96 -21.21 4.81
C ILE A 579 21.63 -22.44 4.21
N ALA A 580 20.96 -23.06 3.24
CA ALA A 580 21.46 -24.25 2.57
C ALA A 580 22.69 -23.93 1.71
N GLY A 581 23.67 -24.86 1.70
CA GLY A 581 24.81 -24.80 0.78
C GLY A 581 24.40 -25.10 -0.66
N GLY A 582 25.17 -24.58 -1.61
CA GLY A 582 24.82 -24.74 -3.02
C GLY A 582 24.94 -26.19 -3.49
N ALA A 583 23.96 -26.65 -4.28
CA ALA A 583 23.92 -28.01 -4.79
C ALA A 583 25.06 -28.29 -5.79
N SER A 584 25.67 -29.47 -5.71
CA SER A 584 26.57 -29.99 -6.76
C SER A 584 25.83 -30.95 -7.68
N LEU A 585 26.22 -31.03 -8.95
CA LEU A 585 25.66 -31.99 -9.90
C LEU A 585 26.19 -33.39 -9.55
N SER A 586 25.29 -34.29 -9.18
CA SER A 586 25.60 -35.69 -8.90
C SER A 586 24.57 -36.64 -9.50
N GLY A 587 24.95 -37.88 -9.72
CA GLY A 587 24.10 -38.87 -10.36
C GLY A 587 24.88 -40.11 -10.80
N LYS A 588 24.18 -41.00 -11.49
CA LYS A 588 24.73 -42.27 -11.99
C LYS A 588 24.55 -42.37 -13.50
N ILE A 589 25.57 -42.84 -14.20
CA ILE A 589 25.48 -43.26 -15.60
C ILE A 589 25.73 -44.77 -15.64
N GLU A 590 24.68 -45.54 -15.92
CA GLU A 590 24.71 -47.01 -15.97
C GLU A 590 24.56 -47.51 -17.40
N VAL A 591 25.41 -48.45 -17.81
CA VAL A 591 25.44 -48.94 -19.19
C VAL A 591 24.75 -50.30 -19.25
N VAL A 592 23.73 -50.42 -20.08
CA VAL A 592 22.99 -51.66 -20.33
C VAL A 592 22.95 -51.90 -21.83
N LYS A 593 23.76 -52.86 -22.31
CA LYS A 593 23.95 -53.11 -23.76
C LYS A 593 24.40 -51.83 -24.48
N LYS A 594 23.82 -51.47 -25.63
CA LYS A 594 24.14 -50.27 -26.41
C LYS A 594 23.45 -48.99 -25.90
N SER A 595 23.19 -48.91 -24.59
CA SER A 595 22.38 -47.84 -24.00
C SER A 595 22.95 -47.40 -22.65
N ALA A 596 23.10 -46.09 -22.44
CA ALA A 596 23.48 -45.48 -21.17
C ALA A 596 22.27 -44.84 -20.51
N ASN A 597 21.89 -45.33 -19.33
CA ASN A 597 20.85 -44.78 -18.49
C ASN A 597 21.48 -43.78 -17.53
N VAL A 598 21.06 -42.52 -17.64
CA VAL A 598 21.50 -41.44 -16.76
C VAL A 598 20.41 -41.20 -15.74
N SER A 599 20.79 -41.19 -14.46
CA SER A 599 19.95 -40.73 -13.35
C SER A 599 20.65 -39.62 -12.59
N VAL A 600 20.12 -38.40 -12.66
CA VAL A 600 20.60 -37.24 -11.92
C VAL A 600 20.01 -37.28 -10.51
N THR A 601 20.86 -37.24 -9.49
CA THR A 601 20.50 -37.25 -8.06
C THR A 601 20.43 -35.84 -7.48
N SER A 602 21.33 -34.94 -7.87
CA SER A 602 21.32 -33.53 -7.45
C SER A 602 21.86 -32.63 -8.55
N GLY A 603 21.48 -31.35 -8.57
CA GLY A 603 21.83 -30.36 -9.59
C GLY A 603 20.60 -29.67 -10.18
N THR A 604 20.78 -28.47 -10.74
CA THR A 604 19.68 -27.65 -11.27
C THR A 604 19.54 -27.83 -12.77
N GLY A 605 18.35 -28.27 -13.20
CA GLY A 605 17.99 -28.36 -14.62
C GLY A 605 17.69 -26.99 -15.26
N PRO A 606 17.58 -26.93 -16.59
CA PRO A 606 17.74 -28.04 -17.52
C PRO A 606 19.19 -28.54 -17.64
N TYR A 607 19.35 -29.82 -17.97
CA TYR A 607 20.64 -30.49 -18.12
C TYR A 607 21.03 -30.57 -19.59
N LYS A 608 22.24 -30.14 -19.92
CA LYS A 608 22.83 -30.29 -21.25
C LYS A 608 23.62 -31.58 -21.33
N VAL A 609 23.29 -32.40 -22.32
CA VAL A 609 23.87 -33.74 -22.52
C VAL A 609 24.77 -33.72 -23.75
N TYR A 610 26.00 -34.19 -23.60
CA TYR A 610 27.00 -34.27 -24.65
C TYR A 610 27.43 -35.72 -24.87
N LYS A 611 27.68 -36.07 -26.14
CA LYS A 611 28.35 -37.32 -26.54
C LYS A 611 29.55 -36.95 -27.41
N ASN A 612 30.74 -37.40 -27.01
CA ASN A 612 32.02 -37.12 -27.70
C ASN A 612 32.25 -35.62 -27.95
N GLY A 613 31.84 -34.78 -26.99
CA GLY A 613 31.97 -33.32 -27.07
C GLY A 613 30.88 -32.59 -27.87
N LEU A 614 30.00 -33.30 -28.60
CA LEU A 614 28.86 -32.72 -29.30
C LEU A 614 27.62 -32.69 -28.42
N GLU A 615 26.93 -31.56 -28.38
CA GLU A 615 25.65 -31.43 -27.65
C GLU A 615 24.57 -32.26 -28.35
N LEU A 616 23.93 -33.16 -27.61
CA LEU A 616 22.86 -34.01 -28.12
C LEU A 616 21.49 -33.35 -27.92
N PHE A 617 21.21 -32.91 -26.70
CA PHE A 617 19.95 -32.25 -26.32
C PHE A 617 20.06 -31.62 -24.92
N GLU A 618 19.04 -30.85 -24.57
CA GLU A 618 18.81 -30.25 -23.26
C GLU A 618 17.49 -30.78 -22.68
N THR A 619 17.47 -31.18 -21.40
CA THR A 619 16.27 -31.78 -20.79
C THR A 619 16.08 -31.37 -19.33
N HIS A 620 14.83 -31.25 -18.89
CA HIS A 620 14.48 -31.11 -17.47
C HIS A 620 14.29 -32.46 -16.76
N GLN A 621 14.30 -33.57 -17.50
CA GLN A 621 14.14 -34.90 -16.93
C GLN A 621 15.39 -35.31 -16.15
N THR A 622 15.21 -35.81 -14.93
CA THR A 622 16.30 -36.35 -14.10
C THR A 622 16.67 -37.78 -14.47
N ASN A 623 15.88 -38.46 -15.30
CA ASN A 623 16.17 -39.80 -15.80
C ASN A 623 15.98 -39.83 -17.31
N PHE A 624 17.00 -40.25 -18.05
CA PHE A 624 16.95 -40.36 -19.50
C PHE A 624 17.96 -41.37 -20.01
N THR A 625 17.81 -41.75 -21.28
CA THR A 625 18.59 -42.80 -21.90
C THR A 625 19.26 -42.28 -23.17
N ILE A 626 20.52 -42.67 -23.37
CA ILE A 626 21.35 -42.28 -24.51
C ILE A 626 21.82 -43.54 -25.22
N ALA A 627 21.67 -43.61 -26.55
CA ALA A 627 22.26 -44.68 -27.34
C ALA A 627 23.79 -44.51 -27.40
N VAL A 628 24.53 -45.58 -27.07
CA VAL A 628 25.99 -45.54 -26.93
C VAL A 628 26.70 -46.70 -27.63
N GLU A 629 27.89 -46.41 -28.12
CA GLU A 629 28.85 -47.34 -28.70
C GLU A 629 30.08 -47.49 -27.80
N HIS A 630 30.89 -48.52 -28.05
CA HIS A 630 32.13 -48.70 -27.30
C HIS A 630 33.07 -47.52 -27.55
N GLY A 631 33.60 -46.93 -26.47
CA GLY A 631 34.52 -45.79 -26.54
C GLY A 631 33.85 -44.42 -26.44
N ASP A 632 32.51 -44.32 -26.52
CA ASP A 632 31.80 -43.04 -26.38
C ASP A 632 32.09 -42.37 -25.03
N GLU A 633 32.25 -41.05 -24.99
CA GLU A 633 32.26 -40.25 -23.77
C GLU A 633 30.94 -39.50 -23.61
N ILE A 634 30.22 -39.77 -22.53
CA ILE A 634 29.00 -39.05 -22.15
C ILE A 634 29.33 -38.00 -21.10
N GLN A 635 28.93 -36.75 -21.34
CA GLN A 635 29.00 -35.68 -20.35
C GLN A 635 27.61 -35.08 -20.09
N VAL A 636 27.30 -34.78 -18.83
CA VAL A 636 26.06 -34.09 -18.43
C VAL A 636 26.44 -32.87 -17.62
N LYS A 637 25.91 -31.71 -17.99
CA LYS A 637 26.12 -30.42 -17.31
C LYS A 637 24.79 -29.88 -16.80
N SER A 638 24.78 -29.26 -15.62
CA SER A 638 23.66 -28.49 -15.09
C SER A 638 23.49 -27.16 -15.82
N LYS A 639 22.36 -26.50 -15.57
CA LYS A 639 22.13 -25.10 -15.99
C LYS A 639 23.16 -24.16 -15.36
N GLU A 640 23.38 -24.34 -14.05
CA GLU A 640 24.35 -23.54 -13.30
C GLU A 640 25.76 -24.11 -13.49
N ALA A 641 26.63 -23.37 -14.18
CA ALA A 641 27.96 -23.84 -14.62
C ALA A 641 28.88 -24.25 -13.46
N CYS A 642 28.66 -23.69 -12.27
CA CYS A 642 29.42 -23.95 -11.05
C CYS A 642 29.13 -25.30 -10.38
N GLN A 643 28.02 -25.98 -10.70
CA GLN A 643 27.65 -27.24 -10.06
C GLN A 643 28.42 -28.43 -10.66
N GLY A 644 29.29 -28.19 -11.65
CA GLY A 644 30.18 -29.19 -12.23
C GLY A 644 29.56 -29.97 -13.39
N LYS A 645 30.17 -31.13 -13.70
CA LYS A 645 29.72 -32.03 -14.77
C LYS A 645 29.88 -33.48 -14.35
N MET A 646 28.95 -34.33 -14.80
CA MET A 646 29.13 -35.78 -14.77
C MET A 646 29.80 -36.23 -16.07
N THR A 647 30.71 -37.19 -16.01
CA THR A 647 31.37 -37.73 -17.20
C THR A 647 31.59 -39.23 -17.07
N LYS A 648 31.32 -39.99 -18.14
CA LYS A 648 31.61 -41.42 -18.21
C LYS A 648 32.01 -41.84 -19.62
N THR A 649 33.11 -42.59 -19.73
CA THR A 649 33.51 -43.29 -20.96
C THR A 649 32.88 -44.69 -21.00
N ILE A 650 32.30 -45.07 -22.12
CA ILE A 650 31.52 -46.30 -22.30
C ILE A 650 32.45 -47.46 -22.67
N ASN A 651 32.45 -48.51 -21.84
CA ASN A 651 33.19 -49.74 -22.09
C ASN A 651 32.24 -50.94 -22.23
N LEU A 652 31.85 -51.28 -23.47
CA LEU A 652 30.99 -52.44 -23.75
C LEU A 652 31.71 -53.81 -23.76
N LEU A 653 33.03 -53.85 -23.55
CA LEU A 653 33.85 -55.06 -23.71
C LEU A 653 34.08 -55.86 -22.40
N GLU A 654 33.57 -55.38 -21.26
CA GLU A 654 33.71 -56.06 -19.95
C GLU A 654 32.92 -57.38 -19.83
N ASP A 655 32.04 -57.71 -20.78
CA ASP A 655 31.11 -58.84 -20.71
C ASP A 655 31.48 -60.05 -21.59
N VAL A 656 32.71 -60.16 -22.10
CA VAL A 656 33.09 -61.33 -22.94
C VAL A 656 33.06 -62.63 -22.13
N LYS A 657 32.15 -63.54 -22.49
CA LYS A 657 31.92 -64.82 -21.82
C LYS A 657 32.20 -66.00 -22.74
N ALA A 658 32.74 -67.07 -22.17
CA ALA A 658 32.95 -68.34 -22.85
C ALA A 658 32.06 -69.43 -22.24
N TYR A 659 31.33 -70.19 -23.07
CA TYR A 659 30.43 -71.25 -22.61
C TYR A 659 30.47 -72.49 -23.53
N PRO A 660 30.38 -73.71 -22.99
CA PRO A 660 30.56 -74.04 -21.58
C PRO A 660 32.03 -73.82 -21.19
N ASN A 661 32.28 -73.42 -19.95
CA ASN A 661 33.62 -73.26 -19.42
C ASN A 661 33.61 -73.62 -17.93
N PRO A 662 34.05 -74.83 -17.53
CA PRO A 662 34.87 -75.77 -18.30
C PRO A 662 34.17 -76.55 -19.44
N SER A 663 34.93 -77.07 -20.41
CA SER A 663 34.44 -77.87 -21.57
C SER A 663 35.38 -79.04 -21.92
N ASN A 664 34.93 -80.01 -22.73
CA ASN A 664 35.76 -81.09 -23.30
C ASN A 664 36.54 -80.66 -24.55
N GLY A 665 36.52 -79.37 -24.91
CA GLY A 665 37.28 -78.82 -26.03
C GLY A 665 36.50 -77.83 -26.90
N LEU A 666 35.17 -77.86 -26.87
CA LEU A 666 34.32 -76.95 -27.64
C LEU A 666 33.85 -75.77 -26.78
N PHE A 667 34.18 -74.55 -27.17
CA PHE A 667 33.78 -73.32 -26.51
C PHE A 667 33.04 -72.41 -27.47
N GLU A 668 32.01 -71.73 -26.99
CA GLU A 668 31.35 -70.62 -27.67
C GLU A 668 31.70 -69.33 -26.95
N LEU A 669 32.38 -68.43 -27.65
CA LEU A 669 32.73 -67.10 -27.17
C LEU A 669 31.65 -66.11 -27.58
N TYR A 670 31.05 -65.45 -26.60
CA TYR A 670 30.09 -64.37 -26.81
C TYR A 670 30.82 -63.04 -26.88
N ILE A 671 30.77 -62.41 -28.06
CA ILE A 671 31.43 -61.14 -28.36
C ILE A 671 30.33 -60.11 -28.63
N PRO A 672 30.17 -59.08 -27.77
CA PRO A 672 29.24 -57.98 -28.05
C PRO A 672 29.56 -57.29 -29.38
N ASN A 673 28.55 -57.14 -30.24
CA ASN A 673 28.66 -56.86 -31.69
C ASN A 673 29.35 -55.53 -32.06
N ASP A 674 30.21 -55.59 -33.10
CA ASP A 674 30.16 -54.84 -34.40
C ASP A 674 31.37 -55.23 -35.31
N VAL A 675 31.89 -56.44 -35.16
CA VAL A 675 33.12 -56.91 -35.83
C VAL A 675 32.78 -58.08 -36.76
N GLU A 676 33.01 -57.95 -38.06
CA GLU A 676 32.72 -59.03 -39.02
C GLU A 676 33.67 -60.21 -38.88
N THR A 677 34.95 -59.92 -38.60
CA THR A 677 36.00 -60.93 -38.42
C THR A 677 36.89 -60.59 -37.24
N LEU A 678 37.20 -61.57 -36.40
CA LEU A 678 38.04 -61.40 -35.22
C LEU A 678 39.19 -62.41 -35.24
N ASN A 679 40.41 -61.91 -35.09
CA ASN A 679 41.57 -62.76 -34.87
C ASN A 679 41.64 -63.17 -33.39
N LEU A 680 41.65 -64.48 -33.16
CA LEU A 680 41.80 -65.08 -31.84
C LEU A 680 43.14 -65.80 -31.75
N GLU A 681 43.85 -65.54 -30.67
CA GLU A 681 45.06 -66.26 -30.29
C GLU A 681 44.82 -67.02 -28.98
N VAL A 682 45.12 -68.31 -28.97
CA VAL A 682 44.95 -69.18 -27.81
C VAL A 682 46.32 -69.55 -27.27
N TYR A 683 46.55 -69.27 -26.00
CA TYR A 683 47.80 -69.55 -25.30
C TYR A 683 47.57 -70.59 -24.19
N ASN A 684 48.53 -71.47 -23.96
CA ASN A 684 48.54 -72.30 -22.74
C ASN A 684 49.11 -71.52 -21.54
N ILE A 685 49.17 -72.16 -20.36
CA ILE A 685 49.69 -71.54 -19.13
C ILE A 685 51.19 -71.19 -19.19
N GLN A 686 51.96 -71.80 -20.11
CA GLN A 686 53.36 -71.48 -20.38
C GLN A 686 53.52 -70.35 -21.42
N SER A 687 52.43 -69.65 -21.76
CA SER A 687 52.40 -68.60 -22.79
C SER A 687 52.80 -69.10 -24.19
N GLN A 688 52.73 -70.40 -24.46
CA GLN A 688 52.95 -70.94 -25.80
C GLN A 688 51.69 -70.75 -26.62
N LEU A 689 51.84 -70.22 -27.85
CA LEU A 689 50.73 -70.06 -28.80
C LEU A 689 50.31 -71.42 -29.34
N ILE A 690 49.06 -71.81 -29.06
CA ILE A 690 48.46 -73.09 -29.42
C ILE A 690 47.69 -72.97 -30.73
N LYS A 691 47.01 -71.84 -30.94
CA LYS A 691 46.17 -71.61 -32.11
C LYS A 691 46.06 -70.12 -32.38
N SER A 692 46.28 -69.68 -33.61
CA SER A 692 45.93 -68.33 -34.07
C SER A 692 45.10 -68.45 -35.33
N LYS A 693 43.88 -67.91 -35.29
CA LYS A 693 42.96 -67.98 -36.42
C LYS A 693 41.98 -66.82 -36.41
N THR A 694 41.68 -66.33 -37.61
CA THR A 694 40.61 -65.34 -37.82
C THR A 694 39.27 -66.05 -38.00
N TYR A 695 38.29 -65.65 -37.21
CA TYR A 695 36.94 -66.19 -37.19
C TYR A 695 35.97 -65.16 -37.74
N ARG A 696 35.00 -65.58 -38.56
CA ARG A 696 33.80 -64.78 -38.85
C ARG A 696 32.86 -64.86 -37.66
N ILE A 697 32.36 -63.71 -37.21
CA ILE A 697 31.41 -63.66 -36.11
C ILE A 697 30.00 -63.86 -36.67
N ASN A 698 29.31 -64.90 -36.20
CA ASN A 698 27.92 -65.17 -36.58
C ASN A 698 27.01 -64.91 -35.37
N ASN A 699 26.10 -63.95 -35.45
CA ASN A 699 25.19 -63.57 -34.34
C ASN A 699 25.91 -63.32 -33.00
N GLY A 700 27.05 -62.61 -33.01
CA GLY A 700 27.79 -62.27 -31.79
C GLY A 700 28.48 -63.45 -31.11
N LYS A 701 28.67 -64.56 -31.84
CA LYS A 701 29.27 -65.80 -31.34
C LYS A 701 30.42 -66.26 -32.20
N VAL A 702 31.44 -66.80 -31.56
CA VAL A 702 32.56 -67.51 -32.21
C VAL A 702 32.71 -68.88 -31.57
N SER A 703 32.67 -69.94 -32.39
CA SER A 703 32.96 -71.30 -31.95
C SER A 703 34.46 -71.58 -32.01
N LEU A 704 35.04 -71.91 -30.87
CA LEU A 704 36.44 -72.25 -30.69
C LEU A 704 36.58 -73.72 -30.29
N ASP A 705 37.26 -74.48 -31.15
CA ASP A 705 37.52 -75.90 -30.94
C ASP A 705 38.98 -76.15 -30.52
N LEU A 706 39.15 -76.77 -29.36
CA LEU A 706 40.37 -77.22 -28.71
C LEU A 706 40.31 -78.72 -28.38
N THR A 707 39.44 -79.50 -29.03
CA THR A 707 39.24 -80.94 -28.78
C THR A 707 40.54 -81.74 -28.92
N ASP A 708 41.42 -81.35 -29.85
CA ASP A 708 42.73 -81.99 -30.07
C ASP A 708 43.87 -81.45 -29.19
N SER A 709 43.60 -80.44 -28.35
CA SER A 709 44.59 -79.87 -27.41
C SER A 709 44.64 -80.66 -26.10
N PRO A 710 45.72 -80.65 -25.31
CA PRO A 710 45.74 -81.30 -23.99
C PRO A 710 44.68 -80.73 -23.02
N ASN A 711 44.33 -81.46 -21.95
CA ASN A 711 43.47 -80.88 -20.91
C ASN A 711 44.26 -79.87 -20.09
N GLY A 712 43.65 -78.74 -19.73
CA GLY A 712 44.37 -77.64 -19.10
C GLY A 712 43.67 -76.28 -19.19
N ILE A 713 44.38 -75.26 -18.73
CA ILE A 713 43.93 -73.86 -18.79
C ILE A 713 44.50 -73.20 -20.03
N TYR A 714 43.64 -72.47 -20.75
CA TYR A 714 43.99 -71.68 -21.91
C TYR A 714 43.57 -70.23 -21.72
N PHE A 715 44.31 -69.31 -22.33
CA PHE A 715 43.98 -67.89 -22.39
C PHE A 715 43.74 -67.52 -23.84
N VAL A 716 42.55 -66.99 -24.14
CA VAL A 716 42.21 -66.49 -25.46
C VAL A 716 42.38 -64.99 -25.47
N ARG A 717 43.28 -64.50 -26.32
CA ARG A 717 43.43 -63.09 -26.67
C ARG A 717 42.58 -62.80 -27.90
N MET A 718 41.68 -61.84 -27.76
CA MET A 718 40.89 -61.26 -28.84
C MET A 718 41.59 -60.00 -29.32
N ASN A 719 42.09 -60.02 -30.56
CA ASN A 719 42.84 -58.92 -31.14
C ASN A 719 41.89 -57.85 -31.71
N LEU A 720 41.30 -57.07 -30.79
CA LEU A 720 40.57 -55.82 -31.05
C LEU A 720 41.55 -54.61 -30.93
N GLU A 721 41.09 -53.38 -31.20
CA GLU A 721 41.90 -52.15 -31.01
C GLU A 721 42.55 -52.11 -29.61
N LYS A 722 41.81 -52.54 -28.59
CA LYS A 722 42.35 -52.91 -27.27
C LYS A 722 42.18 -54.41 -27.07
N PRO A 723 43.27 -55.19 -26.91
CA PRO A 723 43.17 -56.64 -26.73
C PRO A 723 42.37 -57.02 -25.48
N VAL A 724 41.40 -57.92 -25.63
CA VAL A 724 40.60 -58.48 -24.53
C VAL A 724 41.02 -59.93 -24.29
N PHE A 725 41.07 -60.37 -23.03
CA PHE A 725 41.46 -61.73 -22.68
C PHE A 725 40.33 -62.47 -21.98
N THR A 726 40.15 -63.74 -22.30
CA THR A 726 39.25 -64.63 -21.55
C THR A 726 39.92 -65.97 -21.26
N LYS A 727 39.66 -66.51 -20.07
CA LYS A 727 40.25 -67.78 -19.60
C LYS A 727 39.31 -68.93 -19.94
N LEU A 728 39.85 -70.00 -20.53
CA LEU A 728 39.14 -71.25 -20.83
C LEU A 728 39.74 -72.42 -20.03
N ILE A 729 38.90 -73.35 -19.63
CA ILE A 729 39.28 -74.55 -18.89
C ILE A 729 38.82 -75.76 -19.70
N LYS A 730 39.77 -76.50 -20.28
CA LYS A 730 39.50 -77.79 -20.94
C LYS A 730 39.70 -78.93 -19.94
N LYS A 731 38.69 -79.79 -19.77
CA LYS A 731 38.70 -80.91 -18.81
C LYS A 731 39.02 -82.24 -19.45
#